data_AF-A0A2T7DWT7-F1
#
_entry.id   AF-A0A2T7DWT7-F1
#
_cell.length_a   1.000
_cell.length_b   1.000
_cell.length_c   1.000
_cell.angle_alpha   90.00
_cell.angle_beta   90.00
_cell.angle_gamma   90.00
#
_symmetry.space_group_name_H-M   'P 1'
#
loop_
_entity.id
_entity.type
_entity.pdbx_description
1 polymer ?
#
loop_
_entity_poly.entity_id
_entity_poly.type
_entity_poly.pdbx_seq_one_letter_code
_entity_poly.pdbx_strand_id
1 'polypeptide(L)'
;MQSRYWRTAPEPVHATPPFSSASLPSPALMAPPSPPPGTVLFMHLALLFLLAAAAAASAAALEEEFTEELLLRPLPDRKALAHFYFRSSAPPAASVGRHHHLFPKAISQLVKKYHISELELSFTQGRWNYEQWGGFDPMSTSNAKPPGVELWAVFDLPLSEIDATWKNLTHTLSGLFCASINFLESSTSFSAPRWGFKSNEGNLRYGALPREAVCTENLTPWLKLLPCRDKAGIASLLYRPSIYKGYYHSQKLKLRSSQSLGIILDQTLTVVLQPNTINGKQLHSSHRQLQPSWSMRHLFNRKLSGKCLVSKSSRIFIEVDKGIVDKINKSGSDLSWNNEFFVLSNGPDRLTKDLNNLEVQSSSIYEYDVSNCSEEKPFDVGITWKLPLIWSCTPSPFHVSRFLMGSGNERGSIALSFTSTNLHKKIFGSPNDCSIKAIIFQIVPWYVKVYYHSLEIFIDGNRKAVSDVVDKIHVTPSEDKLLPGTLEMLLRFPCSMRSATLALDFDKGFLHIDEYPPDANQGFDIPSALISFPEFNSARNFPETDPLLGSPLLENFQEDTVVKSYTEVLLVPLTTPDFSMPYNVITFTCTVLALYFGSLLNALRRRISEEETELKKTATRHGLLPLLLAKLRGQKVDPTESGSSSESTGSKKLLFKVVFVAAAAVLFHYFSNS
;
A
#
# COMPACT_ATOMS: atom_id res chain seq x y z
N MET A 1 7.77 53.70 -34.56
CA MET A 1 6.61 54.64 -34.46
C MET A 1 6.33 54.83 -32.98
N GLN A 2 6.46 56.02 -32.38
CA GLN A 2 5.61 57.22 -32.53
C GLN A 2 4.16 56.97 -32.02
N SER A 3 3.59 57.80 -31.14
CA SER A 3 4.11 59.04 -30.51
C SER A 3 3.49 59.34 -29.13
N ARG A 4 4.12 60.26 -28.38
CA ARG A 4 3.51 61.01 -27.25
C ARG A 4 2.80 62.26 -27.79
N TYR A 5 2.06 62.99 -26.93
CA TYR A 5 2.22 64.43 -26.56
C TYR A 5 1.00 64.81 -25.66
N TRP A 6 1.14 65.25 -24.39
CA TRP A 6 1.33 66.64 -23.86
C TRP A 6 0.08 67.57 -24.08
N ARG A 7 -0.34 68.56 -23.23
CA ARG A 7 0.01 69.03 -21.85
C ARG A 7 -0.99 70.17 -21.39
N THR A 8 -1.17 70.38 -20.07
CA THR A 8 -1.51 71.67 -19.34
C THR A 8 -2.94 72.25 -19.31
N ALA A 9 -3.20 73.07 -18.27
CA ALA A 9 -4.41 73.88 -17.95
C ALA A 9 -4.21 75.40 -18.26
N PRO A 10 -5.04 76.42 -17.88
CA PRO A 10 -5.57 76.72 -16.52
C PRO A 10 -7.00 77.39 -16.41
N GLU A 11 -7.33 77.88 -15.21
CA GLU A 11 -8.45 78.73 -14.72
C GLU A 11 -8.39 80.23 -15.14
N PRO A 12 -9.25 81.19 -14.65
CA PRO A 12 -10.71 81.23 -14.33
C PRO A 12 -11.42 82.52 -14.88
N VAL A 13 -12.62 82.91 -14.35
CA VAL A 13 -13.10 84.30 -13.97
C VAL A 13 -14.62 84.59 -14.17
N HIS A 14 -15.18 85.39 -13.25
CA HIS A 14 -16.55 85.93 -13.00
C HIS A 14 -17.53 86.29 -14.16
N ALA A 15 -18.85 86.22 -13.86
CA ALA A 15 -19.76 87.40 -13.76
C ALA A 15 -21.20 87.06 -13.25
N THR A 16 -21.89 88.04 -12.63
CA THR A 16 -23.32 88.09 -12.19
C THR A 16 -23.77 89.58 -12.14
N PRO A 17 -25.02 89.99 -11.76
CA PRO A 17 -26.35 89.33 -11.68
C PRO A 17 -27.27 89.96 -12.80
N PRO A 18 -28.49 90.55 -12.66
CA PRO A 18 -29.60 90.52 -11.68
C PRO A 18 -31.02 90.35 -12.33
N PHE A 19 -32.07 90.97 -11.74
CA PHE A 19 -33.51 91.03 -12.11
C PHE A 19 -34.33 89.71 -12.01
N SER A 20 -35.42 89.50 -11.23
CA SER A 20 -36.16 90.19 -10.13
C SER A 20 -37.67 90.45 -10.39
N SER A 21 -38.54 89.51 -9.99
CA SER A 21 -39.88 89.74 -9.38
C SER A 21 -40.53 88.36 -9.13
N ALA A 22 -40.92 87.87 -7.95
CA ALA A 22 -41.47 88.44 -6.70
C ALA A 22 -43.01 88.34 -6.60
N SER A 23 -43.50 87.23 -6.04
CA SER A 23 -44.78 87.15 -5.32
C SER A 23 -44.74 86.03 -4.26
N LEU A 24 -45.23 86.35 -3.06
CA LEU A 24 -45.36 85.49 -1.87
C LEU A 24 -46.54 86.05 -1.06
N PRO A 25 -47.31 85.24 -0.31
CA PRO A 25 -46.88 84.87 1.04
C PRO A 25 -47.19 83.42 1.47
N SER A 26 -46.64 83.04 2.64
CA SER A 26 -46.67 81.71 3.26
C SER A 26 -48.00 81.41 4.01
N PRO A 27 -48.17 80.18 4.55
CA PRO A 27 -47.70 79.95 5.92
C PRO A 27 -46.96 78.61 6.16
N ALA A 28 -46.30 78.57 7.33
CA ALA A 28 -45.35 77.60 7.84
C ALA A 28 -45.68 76.09 7.71
N LEU A 29 -44.61 75.31 7.54
CA LEU A 29 -44.49 73.92 8.02
C LEU A 29 -43.09 73.73 8.62
N MET A 30 -42.99 73.07 9.78
CA MET A 30 -41.78 73.02 10.60
C MET A 30 -40.83 71.89 10.17
N ALA A 31 -39.53 72.08 10.37
CA ALA A 31 -38.53 71.05 10.12
C ALA A 31 -38.59 69.90 11.16
N PRO A 32 -38.38 68.63 10.78
CA PRO A 32 -38.30 67.52 11.72
C PRO A 32 -37.00 67.58 12.55
N PRO A 33 -37.01 67.06 13.79
CA PRO A 33 -35.87 67.13 14.70
C PRO A 33 -34.73 66.18 14.33
N SER A 34 -33.50 66.55 14.70
CA SER A 34 -32.33 65.68 14.66
C SER A 34 -32.50 64.46 15.59
N PRO A 35 -32.09 63.24 15.17
CA PRO A 35 -32.20 62.05 16.01
C PRO A 35 -31.30 62.14 17.26
N PRO A 36 -31.69 61.51 18.39
CA PRO A 36 -30.91 61.56 19.63
C PRO A 36 -29.60 60.77 19.52
N PRO A 37 -28.53 61.16 20.24
CA PRO A 37 -27.19 60.56 20.08
C PRO A 37 -27.13 59.05 20.42
N GLY A 38 -28.09 58.52 21.16
CA GLY A 38 -28.14 57.09 21.52
C GLY A 38 -28.39 56.14 20.34
N THR A 39 -29.18 56.52 19.33
CA THR A 39 -29.49 55.61 18.20
C THR A 39 -28.31 55.42 17.27
N VAL A 40 -27.45 56.43 17.10
CA VAL A 40 -26.20 56.32 16.32
C VAL A 40 -25.23 55.37 17.00
N LEU A 41 -25.07 55.46 18.33
CA LEU A 41 -24.24 54.54 19.11
C LEU A 41 -24.76 53.09 19.02
N PHE A 42 -26.09 52.90 19.13
CA PHE A 42 -26.70 51.57 19.05
C PHE A 42 -26.55 50.94 17.65
N MET A 43 -26.69 51.73 16.58
CA MET A 43 -26.44 51.27 15.21
C MET A 43 -24.96 50.91 14.99
N HIS A 44 -24.01 51.67 15.55
CA HIS A 44 -22.60 51.29 15.48
C HIS A 44 -22.27 50.04 16.31
N LEU A 45 -22.87 49.86 17.49
CA LEU A 45 -22.72 48.61 18.26
C LEU A 45 -23.31 47.41 17.51
N ALA A 46 -24.51 47.55 16.93
CA ALA A 46 -25.14 46.50 16.14
C ALA A 46 -24.32 46.15 14.89
N LEU A 47 -23.76 47.16 14.20
CA LEU A 47 -22.87 46.95 13.05
C LEU A 47 -21.54 46.30 13.45
N LEU A 48 -20.96 46.68 14.60
CA LEU A 48 -19.78 46.02 15.17
C LEU A 48 -20.08 44.57 15.58
N PHE A 49 -21.26 44.29 16.13
CA PHE A 49 -21.68 42.94 16.50
C PHE A 49 -21.96 42.09 15.26
N LEU A 50 -22.55 42.65 14.20
CA LEU A 50 -22.70 41.99 12.90
C LEU A 50 -21.37 41.75 12.20
N LEU A 51 -20.43 42.70 12.26
CA LEU A 51 -19.07 42.52 11.74
C LEU A 51 -18.28 41.48 12.55
N ALA A 52 -18.42 41.45 13.87
CA ALA A 52 -17.83 40.44 14.73
C ALA A 52 -18.45 39.05 14.51
N ALA A 53 -19.77 38.96 14.33
CA ALA A 53 -20.46 37.72 14.00
C ALA A 53 -20.11 37.21 12.59
N ALA A 54 -20.00 38.10 11.59
CA ALA A 54 -19.54 37.77 10.25
C ALA A 54 -18.06 37.35 10.24
N ALA A 55 -17.21 38.02 11.03
CA ALA A 55 -15.82 37.62 11.22
C ALA A 55 -15.71 36.27 11.94
N ALA A 56 -16.53 35.99 12.95
CA ALA A 56 -16.59 34.70 13.62
C ALA A 56 -17.10 33.57 12.70
N ALA A 57 -18.13 33.82 11.90
CA ALA A 57 -18.62 32.88 10.89
C ALA A 57 -17.58 32.65 9.78
N SER A 58 -16.83 33.68 9.39
CA SER A 58 -15.68 33.57 8.47
C SER A 58 -14.42 32.98 9.13
N ALA A 59 -14.41 32.82 10.45
CA ALA A 59 -13.32 32.23 11.24
C ALA A 59 -13.65 30.80 11.72
N ALA A 60 -14.72 30.19 11.18
CA ALA A 60 -14.84 28.74 11.09
C ALA A 60 -13.78 28.20 10.12
N ALA A 61 -12.51 28.23 10.54
CA ALA A 61 -11.43 27.57 9.82
C ALA A 61 -11.75 26.08 9.73
N LEU A 62 -11.57 25.48 8.55
CA LEU A 62 -11.58 24.03 8.44
C LEU A 62 -10.35 23.52 9.20
N GLU A 63 -10.54 22.92 10.37
CA GLU A 63 -9.48 22.30 11.15
C GLU A 63 -9.07 20.94 10.54
N GLU A 64 -7.92 20.42 10.96
CA GLU A 64 -7.52 19.05 10.60
C GLU A 64 -8.28 18.07 11.50
N GLU A 65 -9.03 17.13 10.92
CA GLU A 65 -9.80 16.14 11.69
C GLU A 65 -9.16 14.75 11.64
N PHE A 66 -9.39 13.96 12.69
CA PHE A 66 -8.99 12.55 12.79
C PHE A 66 -10.14 11.74 13.39
N THR A 67 -10.40 10.56 12.84
CA THR A 67 -11.43 9.62 13.33
C THR A 67 -10.89 8.20 13.37
N GLU A 68 -11.21 7.45 14.42
CA GLU A 68 -10.82 6.04 14.60
C GLU A 68 -12.05 5.13 14.57
N GLU A 69 -12.08 4.14 13.68
CA GLU A 69 -13.19 3.19 13.58
C GLU A 69 -12.68 1.74 13.43
N LEU A 70 -13.34 0.78 14.06
CA LEU A 70 -12.98 -0.65 13.98
C LEU A 70 -14.23 -1.50 13.73
N LEU A 71 -14.24 -2.23 12.63
CA LEU A 71 -15.23 -3.25 12.32
C LEU A 71 -14.74 -4.64 12.74
N LEU A 72 -15.58 -5.39 13.45
CA LEU A 72 -15.38 -6.78 13.83
C LEU A 72 -16.51 -7.64 13.23
N ARG A 73 -16.18 -8.79 12.63
CA ARG A 73 -17.16 -9.67 11.96
C ARG A 73 -16.80 -11.14 12.12
N PRO A 74 -17.72 -12.01 12.56
CA PRO A 74 -17.50 -13.46 12.55
C PRO A 74 -17.56 -13.99 11.11
N LEU A 75 -16.73 -15.00 10.81
CA LEU A 75 -16.65 -15.62 9.48
C LEU A 75 -17.12 -17.09 9.53
N PRO A 76 -17.78 -17.61 8.47
CA PRO A 76 -18.25 -18.99 8.38
C PRO A 76 -17.21 -20.05 8.74
N ASP A 77 -15.96 -19.83 8.33
CA ASP A 77 -14.81 -20.72 8.45
C ASP A 77 -14.13 -20.69 9.83
N ARG A 78 -14.92 -20.37 10.86
CA ARG A 78 -14.56 -20.30 12.28
C ARG A 78 -13.50 -19.25 12.61
N LYS A 79 -13.36 -18.21 11.78
CA LYS A 79 -12.44 -17.07 11.97
C LYS A 79 -13.19 -15.78 12.33
N ALA A 80 -12.44 -14.72 12.61
CA ALA A 80 -12.95 -13.37 12.79
C ALA A 80 -12.21 -12.42 11.84
N LEU A 81 -12.97 -11.61 11.11
CA LEU A 81 -12.46 -10.44 10.40
C LEU A 81 -12.38 -9.27 11.38
N ALA A 82 -11.28 -8.53 11.30
CA ALA A 82 -11.13 -7.21 11.88
C ALA A 82 -10.68 -6.22 10.79
N HIS A 83 -11.39 -5.11 10.64
CA HIS A 83 -11.02 -4.04 9.72
C HIS A 83 -10.93 -2.74 10.49
N PHE A 84 -9.69 -2.31 10.74
CA PHE A 84 -9.37 -1.01 11.32
C PHE A 84 -9.41 0.04 10.22
N TYR A 85 -10.07 1.16 10.49
CA TYR A 85 -10.26 2.26 9.57
C TYR A 85 -9.97 3.59 10.27
N PHE A 86 -8.99 4.33 9.74
CA PHE A 86 -8.58 5.62 10.28
C PHE A 86 -8.63 6.65 9.15
N ARG A 87 -9.38 7.74 9.33
CA ARG A 87 -9.41 8.85 8.38
C ARG A 87 -8.76 10.07 9.03
N SER A 88 -7.86 10.72 8.29
CA SER A 88 -7.29 12.03 8.63
C SER A 88 -7.59 13.01 7.50
N SER A 89 -8.06 14.21 7.82
CA SER A 89 -8.28 15.29 6.85
C SER A 89 -7.35 16.47 7.10
N ALA A 90 -6.98 17.18 6.04
CA ALA A 90 -6.37 18.50 6.11
C ALA A 90 -7.00 19.42 5.05
N PRO A 91 -7.28 20.69 5.37
CA PRO A 91 -7.96 21.60 4.47
C PRO A 91 -7.08 22.04 3.27
N PRO A 92 -7.68 22.69 2.25
CA PRO A 92 -6.95 23.31 1.16
C PRO A 92 -5.81 24.24 1.63
N ALA A 93 -4.65 24.15 0.98
CA ALA A 93 -3.40 24.77 1.43
C ALA A 93 -3.35 26.32 1.42
N ALA A 94 -4.47 26.99 1.14
CA ALA A 94 -4.61 28.44 1.30
C ALA A 94 -4.97 28.85 2.74
N SER A 95 -5.57 27.95 3.55
CA SER A 95 -5.96 28.24 4.94
C SER A 95 -4.93 27.83 5.98
N VAL A 96 -4.13 26.78 5.71
CA VAL A 96 -3.13 26.22 6.64
C VAL A 96 -1.72 26.39 6.09
N GLY A 97 -0.81 26.85 6.96
CA GLY A 97 0.59 27.13 6.61
C GLY A 97 1.45 25.89 6.37
N ARG A 98 2.78 26.05 6.48
CA ARG A 98 3.77 24.96 6.27
C ARG A 98 3.81 23.90 7.39
N HIS A 99 2.89 23.97 8.35
CA HIS A 99 2.83 23.17 9.56
C HIS A 99 1.42 22.62 9.72
N HIS A 100 1.35 21.33 10.06
CA HIS A 100 0.14 20.59 10.38
C HIS A 100 0.18 20.23 11.87
N HIS A 101 -0.97 20.22 12.54
CA HIS A 101 -1.06 19.94 13.98
C HIS A 101 -1.45 18.48 14.26
N LEU A 102 -2.23 17.89 13.35
CA LEU A 102 -2.77 16.54 13.44
C LEU A 102 -2.41 15.73 12.19
N PHE A 103 -2.50 16.35 11.00
CA PHE A 103 -2.30 15.67 9.73
C PHE A 103 -0.83 15.31 9.48
N PRO A 104 -0.52 14.12 8.90
CA PRO A 104 0.87 13.71 8.70
C PRO A 104 1.64 14.59 7.72
N LYS A 105 2.53 15.43 8.25
CA LYS A 105 3.40 16.33 7.46
C LYS A 105 4.12 15.61 6.31
N ALA A 106 4.60 14.38 6.54
CA ALA A 106 5.26 13.57 5.51
C ALA A 106 4.36 13.30 4.30
N ILE A 107 3.07 12.98 4.53
CA ILE A 107 2.09 12.77 3.46
C ILE A 107 1.76 14.10 2.79
N SER A 108 1.48 15.16 3.55
CA SER A 108 1.21 16.50 3.00
C SER A 108 2.35 17.00 2.08
N GLN A 109 3.61 16.78 2.48
CA GLN A 109 4.77 17.11 1.65
C GLN A 109 4.88 16.20 0.42
N LEU A 110 4.53 14.91 0.53
CA LEU A 110 4.51 13.95 -0.57
C LEU A 110 3.45 14.34 -1.62
N VAL A 111 2.21 14.68 -1.21
CA VAL A 111 1.14 15.14 -2.12
C VAL A 111 1.60 16.39 -2.88
N LYS A 112 2.09 17.40 -2.16
CA LYS A 112 2.46 18.71 -2.69
C LYS A 112 3.74 18.68 -3.55
N LYS A 113 4.65 17.72 -3.32
CA LYS A 113 5.88 17.56 -4.12
C LYS A 113 5.64 16.81 -5.43
N TYR A 114 4.72 15.84 -5.43
CA TYR A 114 4.51 14.95 -6.57
C TYR A 114 3.18 15.19 -7.31
N HIS A 115 2.42 16.22 -6.93
CA HIS A 115 1.17 16.63 -7.60
C HIS A 115 0.18 15.46 -7.76
N ILE A 116 -0.07 14.74 -6.66
CA ILE A 116 -0.91 13.55 -6.62
C ILE A 116 -2.35 13.94 -6.34
N SER A 117 -3.30 13.54 -7.20
CA SER A 117 -4.75 13.69 -6.97
C SER A 117 -5.36 12.46 -6.30
N GLU A 118 -4.95 11.25 -6.68
CA GLU A 118 -5.32 10.02 -5.96
C GLU A 118 -4.15 9.04 -5.93
N LEU A 119 -3.91 8.39 -4.79
CA LEU A 119 -2.91 7.33 -4.65
C LEU A 119 -3.44 6.25 -3.72
N GLU A 120 -3.12 4.99 -4.01
CA GLU A 120 -3.35 3.88 -3.10
C GLU A 120 -2.12 2.97 -3.07
N LEU A 121 -1.67 2.64 -1.86
CA LEU A 121 -0.57 1.73 -1.57
C LEU A 121 -1.07 0.66 -0.59
N SER A 122 -0.95 -0.61 -0.94
CA SER A 122 -1.20 -1.73 -0.03
C SER A 122 -0.01 -2.66 0.11
N PHE A 123 0.12 -3.25 1.30
CA PHE A 123 1.02 -4.37 1.59
C PHE A 123 0.16 -5.50 2.17
N THR A 124 0.16 -6.66 1.52
CA THR A 124 -0.79 -7.72 1.80
C THR A 124 -0.11 -9.08 1.88
N GLN A 125 -0.39 -9.83 2.96
CA GLN A 125 0.04 -11.22 3.12
C GLN A 125 -1.18 -12.15 3.24
N GLY A 126 -1.11 -13.30 2.57
CA GLY A 126 -2.25 -14.20 2.40
C GLY A 126 -3.17 -13.77 1.25
N ARG A 127 -4.16 -14.61 0.93
CA ARG A 127 -5.15 -14.38 -0.14
C ARG A 127 -6.53 -14.18 0.48
N TRP A 128 -7.30 -13.22 -0.05
CA TRP A 128 -8.71 -13.09 0.32
C TRP A 128 -9.54 -14.27 -0.22
N ASN A 129 -10.25 -14.98 0.66
CA ASN A 129 -11.14 -16.07 0.27
C ASN A 129 -12.54 -15.53 -0.07
N TYR A 130 -12.75 -15.22 -1.35
CA TYR A 130 -14.01 -14.67 -1.88
C TYR A 130 -15.24 -15.60 -1.69
N GLU A 131 -15.04 -16.89 -1.45
CA GLU A 131 -16.14 -17.85 -1.18
C GLU A 131 -16.55 -17.84 0.29
N GLN A 132 -15.58 -17.80 1.20
CA GLN A 132 -15.81 -18.00 2.64
C GLN A 132 -15.96 -16.68 3.39
N TRP A 133 -15.30 -15.60 2.94
CA TRP A 133 -15.27 -14.32 3.65
C TRP A 133 -16.18 -13.26 3.01
N GLY A 134 -16.54 -13.44 1.74
CA GLY A 134 -17.42 -12.56 0.96
C GLY A 134 -16.78 -12.08 -0.35
N GLY A 135 -17.60 -11.81 -1.35
CA GLY A 135 -17.20 -11.31 -2.67
C GLY A 135 -18.21 -10.37 -3.31
N PHE A 136 -19.17 -9.84 -2.53
CA PHE A 136 -20.25 -8.96 -2.99
C PHE A 136 -20.58 -7.93 -1.90
N ASP A 137 -19.53 -7.24 -1.45
CA ASP A 137 -19.58 -6.31 -0.32
C ASP A 137 -18.39 -5.32 -0.36
N PRO A 138 -18.42 -4.22 0.42
CA PRO A 138 -17.35 -3.21 0.39
C PRO A 138 -15.99 -3.69 0.95
N MET A 139 -15.95 -4.71 1.81
CA MET A 139 -14.68 -5.26 2.29
C MET A 139 -13.97 -6.02 1.17
N SER A 140 -14.67 -6.94 0.51
CA SER A 140 -14.12 -7.72 -0.59
C SER A 140 -13.84 -6.89 -1.84
N THR A 141 -14.60 -5.81 -2.07
CA THR A 141 -14.45 -4.94 -3.25
C THR A 141 -13.35 -3.89 -3.11
N SER A 142 -13.23 -3.23 -1.94
CA SER A 142 -12.34 -2.07 -1.76
C SER A 142 -11.15 -2.32 -0.83
N ASN A 143 -11.19 -3.35 0.01
CA ASN A 143 -10.20 -3.61 1.07
C ASN A 143 -9.58 -5.02 1.05
N ALA A 144 -10.04 -5.91 0.17
CA ALA A 144 -9.29 -7.08 -0.27
C ALA A 144 -8.26 -6.64 -1.33
N LYS A 145 -7.03 -7.16 -1.23
CA LYS A 145 -5.88 -6.76 -2.05
C LYS A 145 -5.02 -7.98 -2.44
N PRO A 146 -4.24 -7.88 -3.53
CA PRO A 146 -3.40 -8.98 -3.99
C PRO A 146 -2.16 -9.12 -3.10
N PRO A 147 -1.58 -10.33 -2.95
CA PRO A 147 -0.37 -10.54 -2.16
C PRO A 147 0.82 -9.69 -2.61
N GLY A 148 1.69 -9.32 -1.67
CA GLY A 148 2.86 -8.46 -1.89
C GLY A 148 2.51 -6.98 -1.75
N VAL A 149 3.08 -6.13 -2.62
CA VAL A 149 2.73 -4.71 -2.72
C VAL A 149 1.93 -4.42 -3.99
N GLU A 150 0.87 -3.64 -3.87
CA GLU A 150 0.19 -2.94 -4.97
C GLU A 150 0.32 -1.43 -4.75
N LEU A 151 0.73 -0.69 -5.78
CA LEU A 151 0.82 0.77 -5.77
C LEU A 151 0.20 1.31 -7.06
N TRP A 152 -0.70 2.28 -6.93
CA TRP A 152 -1.12 3.10 -8.07
C TRP A 152 -1.31 4.56 -7.69
N ALA A 153 -1.08 5.46 -8.64
CA ALA A 153 -1.16 6.90 -8.46
C ALA A 153 -1.64 7.61 -9.73
N VAL A 154 -2.51 8.61 -9.54
CA VAL A 154 -3.00 9.56 -10.54
C VAL A 154 -2.33 10.92 -10.27
N PHE A 155 -1.83 11.54 -11.33
CA PHE A 155 -1.01 12.76 -11.26
C PHE A 155 -1.66 13.94 -11.99
N ASP A 156 -1.58 15.12 -11.38
CA ASP A 156 -2.05 16.40 -11.93
C ASP A 156 -0.88 17.12 -12.64
N LEU A 157 -0.26 16.43 -13.60
CA LEU A 157 0.95 16.86 -14.31
C LEU A 157 0.87 16.60 -15.82
N PRO A 158 1.65 17.33 -16.65
CA PRO A 158 1.84 16.99 -18.05
C PRO A 158 2.38 15.56 -18.22
N LEU A 159 1.84 14.80 -19.19
CA LEU A 159 2.14 13.37 -19.36
C LEU A 159 3.64 13.06 -19.47
N SER A 160 4.44 13.98 -20.02
CA SER A 160 5.89 13.89 -20.17
C SER A 160 6.68 13.88 -18.85
N GLU A 161 6.10 14.40 -17.77
CA GLU A 161 6.77 14.49 -16.46
C GLU A 161 6.38 13.34 -15.51
N ILE A 162 5.36 12.56 -15.87
CA ILE A 162 4.75 11.56 -14.98
C ILE A 162 5.70 10.40 -14.68
N ASP A 163 6.46 9.89 -15.65
CA ASP A 163 7.35 8.75 -15.42
C ASP A 163 8.55 9.13 -14.52
N ALA A 164 9.09 10.34 -14.70
CA ALA A 164 10.10 10.90 -13.81
C ALA A 164 9.54 11.18 -12.40
N THR A 165 8.29 11.62 -12.30
CA THR A 165 7.59 11.86 -11.02
C THR A 165 7.33 10.55 -10.29
N TRP A 166 6.85 9.52 -11.00
CA TRP A 166 6.62 8.17 -10.51
C TRP A 166 7.91 7.53 -9.98
N LYS A 167 9.02 7.59 -10.73
CA LYS A 167 10.36 7.18 -10.27
C LYS A 167 10.75 7.85 -8.95
N ASN A 168 10.59 9.16 -8.83
CA ASN A 168 10.94 9.89 -7.61
C ASN A 168 9.97 9.59 -6.44
N LEU A 169 8.71 9.27 -6.74
CA LEU A 169 7.70 8.84 -5.77
C LEU A 169 7.99 7.44 -5.21
N THR A 170 8.28 6.44 -6.05
CA THR A 170 8.52 5.05 -5.61
C THR A 170 9.71 4.95 -4.67
N HIS A 171 10.80 5.68 -4.95
CA HIS A 171 11.94 5.86 -4.04
C HIS A 171 11.55 6.51 -2.71
N THR A 172 10.68 7.53 -2.74
CA THR A 172 10.25 8.23 -1.51
C THR A 172 9.35 7.33 -0.64
N LEU A 173 8.45 6.55 -1.26
CA LEU A 173 7.61 5.58 -0.58
C LEU A 173 8.44 4.41 -0.02
N SER A 174 9.44 3.94 -0.77
CA SER A 174 10.41 2.93 -0.32
C SER A 174 11.09 3.34 0.98
N GLY A 175 11.66 4.55 1.02
CA GLY A 175 12.29 5.11 2.23
C GLY A 175 11.31 5.44 3.36
N LEU A 176 10.05 5.76 3.05
CA LEU A 176 9.01 6.05 4.06
C LEU A 176 8.50 4.77 4.74
N PHE A 177 8.34 3.67 4.00
CA PHE A 177 7.73 2.42 4.49
C PHE A 177 8.73 1.29 4.76
N CYS A 178 10.03 1.51 4.53
CA CYS A 178 11.10 0.51 4.64
C CYS A 178 10.84 -0.73 3.78
N ALA A 179 10.57 -0.52 2.49
CA ALA A 179 10.13 -1.55 1.54
C ALA A 179 10.71 -1.34 0.15
N SER A 180 10.80 -2.39 -0.66
CA SER A 180 11.46 -2.43 -1.98
C SER A 180 10.66 -1.77 -3.12
N ILE A 181 9.79 -0.80 -2.79
CA ILE A 181 8.89 -0.11 -3.74
C ILE A 181 9.66 0.57 -4.87
N ASN A 182 10.94 0.91 -4.65
CA ASN A 182 11.86 1.44 -5.67
C ASN A 182 12.03 0.50 -6.89
N PHE A 183 11.78 -0.82 -6.78
CA PHE A 183 11.78 -1.70 -7.97
C PHE A 183 10.67 -1.37 -8.98
N LEU A 184 9.64 -0.60 -8.58
CA LEU A 184 8.63 -0.04 -9.49
C LEU A 184 9.12 1.21 -10.24
N GLU A 185 10.36 1.67 -10.05
CA GLU A 185 10.98 2.72 -10.88
C GLU A 185 11.04 2.36 -12.36
N SER A 186 11.42 1.12 -12.68
CA SER A 186 11.71 0.71 -14.05
C SER A 186 10.44 0.63 -14.88
N SER A 187 10.51 1.05 -16.15
CA SER A 187 9.42 0.90 -17.13
C SER A 187 9.00 -0.56 -17.34
N THR A 188 9.87 -1.52 -17.02
CA THR A 188 9.56 -2.96 -16.99
C THR A 188 8.60 -3.39 -15.87
N SER A 189 8.42 -2.54 -14.85
CA SER A 189 7.80 -2.89 -13.56
C SER A 189 6.46 -2.20 -13.30
N PHE A 190 6.09 -1.19 -14.11
CA PHE A 190 4.82 -0.47 -14.01
C PHE A 190 4.08 -0.45 -15.35
N SER A 191 2.80 -0.11 -15.33
CA SER A 191 2.01 0.13 -16.53
C SER A 191 1.09 1.35 -16.39
N ALA A 192 0.54 1.80 -17.53
CA ALA A 192 -0.44 2.87 -17.62
C ALA A 192 -1.76 2.31 -18.20
N PRO A 193 -2.62 1.67 -17.38
CA PRO A 193 -3.92 1.16 -17.83
C PRO A 193 -4.82 2.31 -18.33
N ARG A 194 -5.69 1.99 -19.29
CA ARG A 194 -6.60 2.96 -19.93
C ARG A 194 -8.03 2.87 -19.45
N TRP A 195 -8.53 1.67 -19.12
CA TRP A 195 -9.92 1.46 -18.72
C TRP A 195 -10.21 0.18 -17.93
N GLY A 196 -9.36 -0.85 -17.99
CA GLY A 196 -9.59 -2.15 -17.35
C GLY A 196 -9.43 -2.10 -15.83
N PHE A 197 -8.49 -1.28 -15.34
CA PHE A 197 -8.31 -1.02 -13.90
C PHE A 197 -9.16 0.17 -13.41
N LYS A 198 -9.04 1.29 -14.12
CA LYS A 198 -9.75 2.56 -13.93
C LYS A 198 -9.78 3.27 -15.29
N SER A 199 -10.89 3.95 -15.63
CA SER A 199 -10.96 4.79 -16.84
C SER A 199 -10.03 5.98 -16.68
N ASN A 200 -9.07 6.17 -17.60
CA ASN A 200 -7.98 7.12 -17.39
C ASN A 200 -7.32 7.66 -18.68
N GLU A 201 -7.04 8.96 -18.71
CA GLU A 201 -6.41 9.68 -19.83
C GLU A 201 -4.87 9.63 -19.79
N GLY A 202 -4.30 8.47 -19.43
CA GLY A 202 -2.84 8.25 -19.42
C GLY A 202 -2.05 8.87 -18.24
N ASN A 203 -2.65 9.67 -17.36
CA ASN A 203 -2.00 10.23 -16.17
C ASN A 203 -1.97 9.31 -14.92
N LEU A 204 -2.32 8.03 -15.08
CA LEU A 204 -2.27 6.98 -14.07
C LEU A 204 -1.05 6.09 -14.26
N ARG A 205 -0.44 5.67 -13.15
CA ARG A 205 0.57 4.61 -13.10
C ARG A 205 0.14 3.55 -12.09
N TYR A 206 0.33 2.28 -12.44
CA TYR A 206 0.07 1.11 -11.61
C TYR A 206 1.32 0.22 -11.61
N GLY A 207 1.70 -0.32 -10.45
CA GLY A 207 2.77 -1.30 -10.30
C GLY A 207 2.48 -2.28 -9.17
N ALA A 208 2.96 -3.51 -9.30
CA ALA A 208 2.76 -4.55 -8.29
C ALA A 208 4.04 -5.39 -8.10
N LEU A 209 4.40 -5.63 -6.83
CA LEU A 209 5.53 -6.46 -6.40
C LEU A 209 5.01 -7.65 -5.60
N PRO A 210 4.57 -8.76 -6.23
CA PRO A 210 4.00 -9.91 -5.53
C PRO A 210 4.99 -10.64 -4.60
N ARG A 211 6.30 -10.34 -4.73
CA ARG A 211 7.39 -10.88 -3.92
C ARG A 211 7.74 -10.04 -2.69
N GLU A 212 7.23 -8.82 -2.58
CA GLU A 212 7.58 -7.95 -1.46
C GLU A 212 7.00 -8.51 -0.15
N ALA A 213 7.88 -8.98 0.74
CA ALA A 213 7.47 -9.59 2.00
C ALA A 213 6.90 -8.52 2.96
N VAL A 214 5.70 -8.76 3.48
CA VAL A 214 5.11 -7.84 4.48
C VAL A 214 5.74 -8.11 5.84
N CYS A 215 6.63 -7.21 6.26
CA CYS A 215 7.38 -7.29 7.51
C CYS A 215 6.73 -6.44 8.62
N THR A 216 7.02 -6.77 9.89
CA THR A 216 6.50 -6.02 11.07
C THR A 216 7.01 -4.58 11.13
N GLU A 217 8.12 -4.37 10.44
CA GLU A 217 8.85 -3.17 10.13
C GLU A 217 7.97 -2.20 9.33
N ASN A 218 7.18 -2.66 8.36
CA ASN A 218 6.34 -1.82 7.49
C ASN A 218 5.10 -1.25 8.20
N LEU A 219 4.59 -1.94 9.23
CA LEU A 219 3.50 -1.43 10.07
C LEU A 219 3.97 -0.28 10.97
N THR A 220 5.27 -0.21 11.30
CA THR A 220 5.81 0.81 12.19
C THR A 220 5.80 2.23 11.60
N PRO A 221 6.17 2.51 10.33
CA PRO A 221 5.96 3.81 9.71
C PRO A 221 4.48 4.10 9.43
N TRP A 222 3.67 3.09 9.05
CA TRP A 222 2.21 3.26 8.91
C TRP A 222 1.56 3.74 10.23
N LEU A 223 1.94 3.16 11.36
CA LEU A 223 1.54 3.60 12.70
C LEU A 223 2.09 4.98 13.08
N LYS A 224 3.25 5.42 12.56
CA LYS A 224 3.80 6.76 12.80
C LYS A 224 2.99 7.88 12.13
N LEU A 225 2.14 7.55 11.15
CA LEU A 225 1.20 8.48 10.53
C LEU A 225 -0.04 8.72 11.40
N LEU A 226 -0.44 7.77 12.25
CA LEU A 226 -1.58 7.96 13.16
C LEU A 226 -1.17 8.89 14.33
N PRO A 227 -1.97 9.93 14.67
CA PRO A 227 -1.65 10.86 15.77
C PRO A 227 -1.35 10.17 17.11
N CYS A 228 -2.19 9.19 17.50
CA CYS A 228 -2.02 8.41 18.73
C CYS A 228 -1.13 7.16 18.60
N ARG A 229 -0.60 6.88 17.40
CA ARG A 229 0.28 5.73 17.07
C ARG A 229 -0.27 4.41 17.64
N ASP A 230 0.55 3.58 18.28
CA ASP A 230 0.16 2.35 18.97
C ASP A 230 0.04 2.53 20.51
N LYS A 231 -0.32 3.74 20.96
CA LYS A 231 -0.26 4.15 22.38
C LYS A 231 -1.62 4.41 23.03
N ALA A 232 -2.55 5.03 22.31
CA ALA A 232 -3.91 5.32 22.77
C ALA A 232 -4.91 5.07 21.64
N GLY A 233 -6.21 5.06 21.96
CA GLY A 233 -7.25 4.85 20.98
C GLY A 233 -7.32 3.42 20.45
N ILE A 234 -8.12 3.22 19.42
CA ILE A 234 -8.34 1.91 18.76
C ILE A 234 -7.03 1.35 18.20
N ALA A 235 -6.12 2.22 17.74
CA ALA A 235 -4.80 1.82 17.26
C ALA A 235 -3.92 1.17 18.35
N SER A 236 -4.23 1.35 19.63
CA SER A 236 -3.55 0.64 20.74
C SER A 236 -3.78 -0.88 20.69
N LEU A 237 -4.82 -1.38 20.00
CA LEU A 237 -5.06 -2.81 19.79
C LEU A 237 -4.11 -3.44 18.75
N LEU A 238 -3.31 -2.66 18.02
CA LEU A 238 -2.50 -3.12 16.88
C LEU A 238 -1.21 -3.86 17.31
N TYR A 239 -1.38 -4.98 18.01
CA TYR A 239 -0.31 -5.83 18.49
C TYR A 239 0.27 -6.69 17.36
N ARG A 240 1.50 -6.35 16.91
CA ARG A 240 2.20 -6.99 15.78
C ARG A 240 2.15 -8.54 15.84
N PRO A 241 2.48 -9.24 16.95
CA PRO A 241 2.45 -10.71 16.99
C PRO A 241 1.06 -11.36 16.92
N SER A 242 -0.04 -10.59 17.03
CA SER A 242 -1.39 -11.07 16.69
C SER A 242 -1.70 -10.86 15.20
N ILE A 243 -1.43 -9.66 14.67
CA ILE A 243 -1.73 -9.30 13.27
C ILE A 243 -1.01 -10.25 12.29
N TYR A 244 0.30 -10.45 12.48
CA TYR A 244 1.14 -11.26 11.58
C TYR A 244 0.99 -12.77 11.82
N LYS A 245 0.04 -13.20 12.68
CA LYS A 245 -0.45 -14.59 12.77
C LYS A 245 -1.81 -14.79 12.09
N GLY A 246 -2.36 -13.76 11.46
CA GLY A 246 -3.58 -13.87 10.66
C GLY A 246 -3.40 -14.70 9.40
N TYR A 247 -4.51 -15.29 8.94
CA TYR A 247 -4.59 -16.02 7.66
C TYR A 247 -4.56 -15.08 6.45
N TYR A 248 -4.91 -13.82 6.68
CA TYR A 248 -4.80 -12.71 5.75
C TYR A 248 -4.54 -11.44 6.56
N HIS A 249 -3.64 -10.58 6.10
CA HIS A 249 -3.60 -9.19 6.55
C HIS A 249 -3.22 -8.26 5.41
N SER A 250 -3.84 -7.08 5.38
CA SER A 250 -3.62 -6.05 4.36
C SER A 250 -3.59 -4.68 5.03
N GLN A 251 -2.41 -4.08 5.13
CA GLN A 251 -2.29 -2.66 5.46
C GLN A 251 -2.39 -1.85 4.18
N LYS A 252 -3.24 -0.82 4.19
CA LYS A 252 -3.52 0.04 3.05
C LYS A 252 -3.43 1.51 3.47
N LEU A 253 -3.00 2.34 2.54
CA LEU A 253 -3.05 3.78 2.61
C LEU A 253 -3.68 4.27 1.30
N LYS A 254 -4.84 4.91 1.40
CA LYS A 254 -5.49 5.60 0.28
C LYS A 254 -5.47 7.10 0.55
N LEU A 255 -5.13 7.86 -0.49
CA LEU A 255 -4.98 9.30 -0.48
C LEU A 255 -5.88 9.88 -1.57
N ARG A 256 -6.71 10.86 -1.23
CA ARG A 256 -7.44 11.71 -2.18
C ARG A 256 -7.06 13.17 -1.92
N SER A 257 -6.79 13.92 -2.97
CA SER A 257 -6.41 15.33 -2.90
C SER A 257 -7.19 16.14 -3.93
N SER A 258 -7.73 17.29 -3.52
CA SER A 258 -8.47 18.20 -4.38
C SER A 258 -8.32 19.64 -3.89
N GLN A 259 -8.36 20.60 -4.82
CA GLN A 259 -8.26 22.03 -4.49
C GLN A 259 -9.43 22.53 -3.62
N SER A 260 -10.59 21.87 -3.68
CA SER A 260 -11.78 22.22 -2.88
C SER A 260 -11.87 21.47 -1.54
N LEU A 261 -11.57 20.17 -1.54
CA LEU A 261 -11.73 19.29 -0.36
C LEU A 261 -10.45 19.19 0.49
N GLY A 262 -9.31 19.69 0.01
CA GLY A 262 -8.02 19.52 0.69
C GLY A 262 -7.43 18.14 0.46
N ILE A 263 -6.85 17.54 1.51
CA ILE A 263 -6.20 16.23 1.47
C ILE A 263 -6.90 15.30 2.46
N ILE A 264 -7.40 14.16 1.97
CA ILE A 264 -8.00 13.10 2.78
C ILE A 264 -7.10 11.86 2.72
N LEU A 265 -6.75 11.34 3.90
CA LEU A 265 -5.89 10.19 4.11
C LEU A 265 -6.66 9.10 4.85
N ASP A 266 -7.05 8.06 4.12
CA ASP A 266 -7.70 6.86 4.65
C ASP A 266 -6.63 5.77 4.86
N GLN A 267 -6.33 5.45 6.11
CA GLN A 267 -5.44 4.36 6.51
C GLN A 267 -6.27 3.19 7.03
N THR A 268 -6.17 2.02 6.37
CA THR A 268 -6.94 0.84 6.78
C THR A 268 -6.06 -0.39 7.02
N LEU A 269 -6.35 -1.18 8.04
CA LEU A 269 -5.75 -2.51 8.24
C LEU A 269 -6.86 -3.57 8.32
N THR A 270 -6.95 -4.40 7.29
CA THR A 270 -7.83 -5.59 7.27
C THR A 270 -7.04 -6.81 7.75
N VAL A 271 -7.58 -7.60 8.68
CA VAL A 271 -6.94 -8.80 9.24
C VAL A 271 -7.97 -9.92 9.42
N VAL A 272 -7.64 -11.14 9.03
CA VAL A 272 -8.44 -12.35 9.32
C VAL A 272 -7.70 -13.21 10.34
N LEU A 273 -8.28 -13.34 11.54
CA LEU A 273 -7.70 -13.99 12.70
C LEU A 273 -8.46 -15.26 13.08
N GLN A 274 -7.74 -16.28 13.56
CA GLN A 274 -8.32 -17.46 14.18
C GLN A 274 -8.41 -17.24 15.70
N PRO A 275 -9.60 -17.27 16.33
CA PRO A 275 -9.73 -17.08 17.77
C PRO A 275 -9.00 -18.13 18.62
N ASN A 276 -8.23 -17.67 19.61
CA ASN A 276 -7.49 -18.52 20.54
C ASN A 276 -8.36 -19.01 21.73
N THR A 277 -9.47 -19.69 21.47
CA THR A 277 -10.32 -20.28 22.53
C THR A 277 -9.95 -21.72 22.85
N ILE A 278 -9.23 -21.91 23.95
CA ILE A 278 -8.85 -23.23 24.48
C ILE A 278 -10.06 -24.03 25.00
N ASN A 279 -11.14 -23.37 25.41
CA ASN A 279 -12.34 -24.01 25.99
C ASN A 279 -13.25 -24.72 24.97
N GLY A 280 -12.78 -24.96 23.76
CA GLY A 280 -13.43 -25.86 22.80
C GLY A 280 -13.30 -27.33 23.24
N LYS A 281 -14.10 -27.76 24.23
CA LYS A 281 -14.30 -29.19 24.48
C LYS A 281 -14.66 -29.86 23.15
N GLN A 282 -13.86 -30.85 22.72
CA GLN A 282 -14.19 -31.64 21.55
C GLN A 282 -15.43 -32.49 21.85
N LEU A 283 -16.61 -31.97 21.52
CA LEU A 283 -17.83 -32.76 21.47
C LEU A 283 -17.68 -33.77 20.33
N HIS A 284 -17.37 -35.02 20.68
CA HIS A 284 -17.16 -36.08 19.73
C HIS A 284 -18.42 -36.34 18.87
N SER A 285 -18.19 -36.81 17.65
CA SER A 285 -19.17 -37.53 16.82
C SER A 285 -20.54 -36.86 16.59
N SER A 286 -20.59 -35.55 16.31
CA SER A 286 -21.74 -34.94 15.62
C SER A 286 -21.34 -33.80 14.67
N HIS A 287 -22.06 -33.67 13.55
CA HIS A 287 -21.68 -32.84 12.39
C HIS A 287 -21.79 -31.31 12.57
N ARG A 288 -21.86 -30.79 13.80
CA ARG A 288 -22.09 -29.35 14.06
C ARG A 288 -21.19 -28.83 15.19
N GLN A 289 -19.96 -28.47 14.85
CA GLN A 289 -19.05 -27.79 15.78
C GLN A 289 -19.56 -26.38 16.10
N LEU A 290 -19.47 -25.98 17.37
CA LEU A 290 -19.79 -24.62 17.82
C LEU A 290 -18.78 -23.62 17.22
N GLN A 291 -19.25 -22.43 16.84
CA GLN A 291 -18.38 -21.32 16.45
C GLN A 291 -17.53 -20.88 17.65
N PRO A 292 -16.24 -20.57 17.48
CA PRO A 292 -15.42 -20.09 18.59
C PRO A 292 -15.90 -18.71 19.03
N SER A 293 -16.24 -18.56 20.30
CA SER A 293 -16.46 -17.26 20.95
C SER A 293 -15.18 -16.44 20.89
N TRP A 294 -15.27 -15.11 20.85
CA TRP A 294 -14.08 -14.25 20.85
C TRP A 294 -14.39 -12.87 21.40
N SER A 295 -13.34 -12.17 21.84
CA SER A 295 -13.36 -10.74 22.15
C SER A 295 -12.07 -10.08 21.65
N MET A 296 -12.00 -8.75 21.66
CA MET A 296 -10.79 -8.00 21.29
C MET A 296 -9.54 -8.52 22.03
N ARG A 297 -9.67 -8.87 23.32
CA ARG A 297 -8.59 -9.50 24.09
C ARG A 297 -8.12 -10.83 23.49
N HIS A 298 -9.02 -11.68 23.02
CA HIS A 298 -8.69 -13.00 22.45
C HIS A 298 -8.06 -12.92 21.05
N LEU A 299 -8.40 -11.87 20.29
CA LEU A 299 -7.87 -11.61 18.95
C LEU A 299 -6.50 -10.90 19.00
N PHE A 300 -6.42 -9.81 19.74
CA PHE A 300 -5.28 -8.88 19.74
C PHE A 300 -4.32 -9.03 20.93
N ASN A 301 -4.63 -9.91 21.89
CA ASN A 301 -3.95 -10.02 23.18
C ASN A 301 -3.90 -8.68 23.96
N ARG A 302 -4.86 -7.78 23.69
CA ARG A 302 -4.97 -6.44 24.29
C ARG A 302 -6.45 -6.09 24.51
N LYS A 303 -6.71 -5.30 25.55
CA LYS A 303 -7.98 -4.57 25.72
C LYS A 303 -7.77 -3.11 25.30
N LEU A 304 -8.85 -2.41 25.03
CA LEU A 304 -8.83 -0.97 24.79
C LEU A 304 -8.85 -0.25 26.14
N SER A 305 -7.75 0.42 26.51
CA SER A 305 -7.60 1.07 27.82
C SER A 305 -7.86 2.58 27.81
N GLY A 306 -8.12 3.20 26.66
CA GLY A 306 -8.44 4.62 26.59
C GLY A 306 -8.56 5.15 25.16
N LYS A 307 -9.35 6.21 24.99
CA LYS A 307 -9.57 6.88 23.69
C LYS A 307 -8.39 7.72 23.23
N CYS A 308 -8.25 7.94 21.92
CA CYS A 308 -7.31 8.91 21.38
C CYS A 308 -7.84 10.33 21.63
N LEU A 309 -7.16 11.13 22.48
CA LEU A 309 -7.64 12.45 22.90
C LEU A 309 -7.73 13.49 21.77
N VAL A 310 -7.07 13.25 20.64
CA VAL A 310 -7.09 14.11 19.44
C VAL A 310 -7.97 13.54 18.32
N SER A 311 -8.77 12.52 18.62
CA SER A 311 -9.76 11.97 17.68
C SER A 311 -11.13 12.58 17.92
N LYS A 312 -11.79 13.01 16.83
CA LYS A 312 -13.16 13.55 16.82
C LYS A 312 -14.20 12.47 17.17
N SER A 313 -13.95 11.23 16.76
CA SER A 313 -14.80 10.07 17.09
C SER A 313 -13.98 8.79 17.19
N SER A 314 -14.36 7.90 18.10
CA SER A 314 -13.73 6.58 18.28
C SER A 314 -14.83 5.54 18.41
N ARG A 315 -15.05 4.72 17.38
CA ARG A 315 -16.20 3.78 17.32
C ARG A 315 -15.78 2.35 17.03
N ILE A 316 -16.51 1.41 17.62
CA ILE A 316 -16.39 -0.02 17.34
C ILE A 316 -17.71 -0.54 16.80
N PHE A 317 -17.65 -1.27 15.69
CA PHE A 317 -18.79 -1.87 15.01
C PHE A 317 -18.67 -3.39 15.05
N ILE A 318 -19.75 -4.10 15.37
CA ILE A 318 -19.87 -5.54 15.09
C ILE A 318 -20.85 -5.73 13.94
N GLU A 319 -20.37 -6.20 12.80
CA GLU A 319 -21.24 -6.64 11.70
C GLU A 319 -21.65 -8.11 11.91
N VAL A 320 -22.96 -8.33 11.81
CA VAL A 320 -23.59 -9.64 11.68
C VAL A 320 -24.06 -9.79 10.23
N ASP A 321 -23.41 -10.70 9.51
CA ASP A 321 -23.66 -11.01 8.11
C ASP A 321 -25.11 -11.50 7.88
N LYS A 322 -25.67 -11.20 6.70
CA LYS A 322 -27.04 -11.58 6.33
C LYS A 322 -27.32 -13.08 6.57
N GLY A 323 -26.37 -13.97 6.30
CA GLY A 323 -26.52 -15.41 6.51
C GLY A 323 -26.77 -15.83 7.97
N ILE A 324 -26.48 -14.94 8.93
CA ILE A 324 -26.83 -15.06 10.35
C ILE A 324 -28.20 -14.43 10.61
N VAL A 325 -28.45 -13.21 10.11
CA VAL A 325 -29.73 -12.47 10.24
C VAL A 325 -30.91 -13.31 9.72
N ASP A 326 -30.76 -13.90 8.53
CA ASP A 326 -31.75 -14.80 7.92
C ASP A 326 -32.14 -15.98 8.83
N LYS A 327 -31.23 -16.43 9.71
CA LYS A 327 -31.44 -17.58 10.59
C LYS A 327 -32.05 -17.18 11.94
N ILE A 328 -31.68 -16.01 12.46
CA ILE A 328 -32.34 -15.39 13.59
C ILE A 328 -33.82 -15.14 13.24
N ASN A 329 -34.09 -14.45 12.13
CA ASN A 329 -35.46 -14.17 11.68
C ASN A 329 -36.29 -15.46 11.47
N LYS A 330 -35.68 -16.53 10.91
CA LYS A 330 -36.35 -17.83 10.72
C LYS A 330 -36.57 -18.64 12.02
N SER A 331 -35.90 -18.29 13.12
CA SER A 331 -36.18 -18.86 14.44
C SER A 331 -37.35 -18.17 15.16
N GLY A 332 -37.81 -17.03 14.67
CA GLY A 332 -38.80 -16.20 15.36
C GLY A 332 -38.25 -15.43 16.57
N SER A 333 -36.93 -15.39 16.75
CA SER A 333 -36.28 -14.54 17.77
C SER A 333 -35.91 -13.16 17.21
N ASP A 334 -36.11 -12.12 18.01
CA ASP A 334 -35.74 -10.75 17.65
C ASP A 334 -34.22 -10.58 17.51
N LEU A 335 -33.81 -9.69 16.60
CA LEU A 335 -32.41 -9.34 16.37
C LEU A 335 -31.86 -8.46 17.50
N SER A 336 -31.60 -9.09 18.65
CA SER A 336 -31.02 -8.51 19.85
C SER A 336 -29.53 -8.88 20.02
N TRP A 337 -28.80 -8.03 20.75
CA TRP A 337 -27.43 -8.28 21.22
C TRP A 337 -27.33 -9.52 22.13
N ASN A 338 -28.46 -9.95 22.70
CA ASN A 338 -28.63 -11.22 23.41
C ASN A 338 -29.80 -11.98 22.77
N ASN A 339 -29.49 -12.97 21.92
CA ASN A 339 -30.45 -13.81 21.21
C ASN A 339 -30.18 -15.30 21.48
N GLU A 340 -30.91 -16.22 20.85
CA GLU A 340 -30.75 -17.67 21.09
C GLU A 340 -29.37 -18.19 20.66
N PHE A 341 -28.79 -17.63 19.59
CA PHE A 341 -27.54 -18.12 19.00
C PHE A 341 -26.28 -17.52 19.62
N PHE A 342 -26.31 -16.24 20.03
CA PHE A 342 -25.18 -15.55 20.63
C PHE A 342 -25.54 -14.45 21.65
N VAL A 343 -24.53 -14.03 22.40
CA VAL A 343 -24.53 -12.84 23.27
C VAL A 343 -23.31 -11.98 22.96
N LEU A 344 -23.50 -10.68 22.82
CA LEU A 344 -22.43 -9.69 22.78
C LEU A 344 -21.99 -9.34 24.22
N SER A 345 -20.69 -9.15 24.44
CA SER A 345 -20.12 -8.94 25.79
C SER A 345 -20.67 -7.70 26.51
N ASN A 346 -21.03 -6.67 25.75
CA ASN A 346 -21.58 -5.41 26.24
C ASN A 346 -22.85 -5.08 25.43
N GLY A 347 -23.80 -4.40 26.04
CA GLY A 347 -24.93 -3.79 25.32
C GLY A 347 -24.42 -2.72 24.34
N PRO A 348 -24.89 -2.71 23.08
CA PRO A 348 -24.51 -1.70 22.09
C PRO A 348 -25.26 -0.38 22.30
N ASP A 349 -24.63 0.73 21.94
CA ASP A 349 -25.21 2.06 22.03
C ASP A 349 -26.25 2.30 20.92
N ARG A 350 -26.03 1.71 19.74
CA ARG A 350 -26.97 1.75 18.60
C ARG A 350 -26.95 0.44 17.81
N LEU A 351 -28.10 0.10 17.21
CA LEU A 351 -28.25 -0.96 16.22
C LEU A 351 -28.70 -0.33 14.90
N THR A 352 -27.88 -0.45 13.87
CA THR A 352 -28.17 0.01 12.52
C THR A 352 -28.38 -1.20 11.61
N LYS A 353 -29.49 -1.22 10.87
CA LYS A 353 -29.78 -2.25 9.87
C LYS A 353 -29.54 -1.68 8.47
N ASP A 354 -29.11 -2.53 7.56
CA ASP A 354 -28.97 -2.23 6.13
C ASP A 354 -30.37 -2.20 5.48
N LEU A 355 -30.69 -1.11 4.78
CA LEU A 355 -31.98 -0.87 4.12
C LEU A 355 -31.98 -1.28 2.63
N ASN A 356 -30.96 -1.99 2.13
CA ASN A 356 -30.93 -2.41 0.72
C ASN A 356 -32.21 -3.19 0.31
N ASN A 357 -33.06 -2.55 -0.51
CA ASN A 357 -34.30 -3.11 -1.08
C ASN A 357 -34.05 -4.37 -1.93
N LEU A 358 -32.82 -4.60 -2.38
CA LEU A 358 -32.38 -5.88 -2.90
C LEU A 358 -32.12 -6.82 -1.71
N GLU A 359 -32.95 -7.85 -1.54
CA GLU A 359 -32.89 -8.85 -0.44
C GLU A 359 -31.52 -9.56 -0.27
N VAL A 360 -30.55 -9.31 -1.13
CA VAL A 360 -29.29 -10.05 -1.25
C VAL A 360 -28.26 -9.67 -0.16
N GLN A 361 -28.34 -8.47 0.43
CA GLN A 361 -27.25 -7.88 1.22
C GLN A 361 -27.57 -7.50 2.68
N SER A 362 -28.81 -7.66 3.16
CA SER A 362 -29.30 -7.11 4.44
C SER A 362 -28.49 -7.53 5.69
N SER A 363 -27.42 -6.78 5.95
CA SER A 363 -26.53 -6.90 7.10
C SER A 363 -27.10 -6.15 8.33
N SER A 364 -26.52 -6.39 9.50
CA SER A 364 -26.86 -5.62 10.71
C SER A 364 -25.61 -5.29 11.51
N ILE A 365 -25.51 -4.04 11.95
CA ILE A 365 -24.32 -3.46 12.56
C ILE A 365 -24.67 -2.96 13.97
N TYR A 366 -23.97 -3.47 14.96
CA TYR A 366 -24.02 -2.99 16.34
C TYR A 366 -22.89 -1.98 16.57
N GLU A 367 -23.24 -0.74 16.91
CA GLU A 367 -22.32 0.38 17.13
C GLU A 367 -22.08 0.59 18.63
N TYR A 368 -20.82 0.84 18.97
CA TYR A 368 -20.31 1.10 20.32
C TYR A 368 -19.42 2.35 20.31
N ASP A 369 -19.70 3.30 21.20
CA ASP A 369 -18.90 4.52 21.38
C ASP A 369 -17.79 4.33 22.44
N VAL A 370 -16.56 4.65 22.08
CA VAL A 370 -15.38 4.55 22.96
C VAL A 370 -15.22 5.81 23.84
N SER A 371 -16.05 6.84 23.68
CA SER A 371 -15.97 8.11 24.41
C SER A 371 -15.88 7.98 25.95
N ASN A 372 -16.49 6.93 26.52
CA ASN A 372 -16.55 6.63 27.95
C ASN A 372 -15.44 5.66 28.45
N CYS A 373 -14.50 5.24 27.59
CA CYS A 373 -13.44 4.29 27.96
C CYS A 373 -12.29 4.95 28.75
N SER A 374 -11.86 4.32 29.85
CA SER A 374 -10.74 4.73 30.70
C SER A 374 -9.85 3.55 31.11
N GLU A 375 -8.64 3.83 31.63
CA GLU A 375 -7.69 2.77 32.02
C GLU A 375 -8.19 1.91 33.18
N GLU A 376 -9.02 2.48 34.07
CA GLU A 376 -9.69 1.77 35.16
C GLU A 376 -10.80 0.82 34.66
N LYS A 377 -11.39 1.10 33.50
CA LYS A 377 -12.51 0.34 32.91
C LYS A 377 -12.20 -0.02 31.45
N PRO A 378 -11.20 -0.89 31.20
CA PRO A 378 -10.74 -1.21 29.86
C PRO A 378 -11.79 -2.02 29.08
N PHE A 379 -12.19 -1.45 27.94
CA PHE A 379 -13.24 -1.95 27.05
C PHE A 379 -12.77 -3.20 26.28
N ASP A 380 -13.62 -4.22 26.22
CA ASP A 380 -13.34 -5.51 25.56
C ASP A 380 -14.65 -6.05 24.97
N VAL A 381 -14.81 -5.88 23.66
CA VAL A 381 -16.02 -6.22 22.92
C VAL A 381 -15.85 -7.58 22.27
N GLY A 382 -16.91 -8.39 22.24
CA GLY A 382 -16.86 -9.76 21.75
C GLY A 382 -18.21 -10.41 21.55
N ILE A 383 -18.20 -11.59 20.93
CA ILE A 383 -19.35 -12.45 20.66
C ILE A 383 -19.14 -13.80 21.36
N THR A 384 -20.16 -14.24 22.09
CA THR A 384 -20.20 -15.53 22.78
C THR A 384 -21.29 -16.39 22.17
N TRP A 385 -20.91 -17.48 21.50
CA TRP A 385 -21.84 -18.38 20.84
C TRP A 385 -22.47 -19.36 21.83
N LYS A 386 -23.79 -19.48 21.79
CA LYS A 386 -24.61 -20.43 22.56
C LYS A 386 -24.88 -21.70 21.75
N LEU A 387 -25.21 -21.55 20.47
CA LEU A 387 -25.65 -22.62 19.58
C LEU A 387 -24.80 -22.71 18.30
N PRO A 388 -24.60 -23.91 17.72
CA PRO A 388 -23.77 -24.09 16.54
C PRO A 388 -24.45 -23.53 15.28
N LEU A 389 -23.93 -22.41 14.77
CA LEU A 389 -24.42 -21.74 13.57
C LEU A 389 -23.47 -21.94 12.38
N ILE A 390 -24.05 -22.28 11.23
CA ILE A 390 -23.38 -22.40 9.92
C ILE A 390 -24.09 -21.46 8.95
N TRP A 391 -23.37 -20.59 8.27
CA TRP A 391 -23.88 -19.70 7.22
C TRP A 391 -22.86 -19.59 6.08
N SER A 392 -23.18 -18.81 5.05
CA SER A 392 -22.28 -18.47 3.95
C SER A 392 -22.44 -16.99 3.65
N CYS A 393 -21.32 -16.27 3.52
CA CYS A 393 -21.33 -14.88 3.06
C CYS A 393 -21.71 -14.80 1.57
N THR A 394 -22.13 -13.64 1.10
CA THR A 394 -22.51 -13.45 -0.31
C THR A 394 -21.26 -13.44 -1.21
N PRO A 395 -21.12 -14.38 -2.17
CA PRO A 395 -19.96 -14.46 -3.05
C PRO A 395 -20.12 -13.52 -4.25
N SER A 396 -19.04 -13.30 -5.02
CA SER A 396 -19.05 -12.59 -6.30
C SER A 396 -19.94 -13.28 -7.35
N PRO A 397 -20.35 -12.60 -8.44
CA PRO A 397 -21.18 -13.20 -9.50
C PRO A 397 -20.56 -14.46 -10.13
N PHE A 398 -19.23 -14.44 -10.26
CA PHE A 398 -18.41 -15.60 -10.58
C PHE A 398 -17.26 -15.71 -9.55
N HIS A 399 -16.93 -16.93 -9.12
CA HIS A 399 -15.60 -17.21 -8.58
C HIS A 399 -14.63 -17.21 -9.77
N VAL A 400 -13.43 -16.66 -9.60
CA VAL A 400 -12.40 -16.68 -10.64
C VAL A 400 -11.10 -17.23 -10.06
N SER A 401 -10.59 -18.28 -10.70
CA SER A 401 -9.28 -18.87 -10.42
C SER A 401 -8.38 -18.83 -11.65
N ARG A 402 -7.08 -18.73 -11.42
CA ARG A 402 -6.04 -18.58 -12.43
C ARG A 402 -4.95 -19.62 -12.18
N PHE A 403 -4.54 -20.30 -13.24
CA PHE A 403 -3.52 -21.35 -13.18
C PHE A 403 -2.66 -21.38 -14.45
N LEU A 404 -1.52 -22.07 -14.38
CA LEU A 404 -0.61 -22.29 -15.49
C LEU A 404 -0.91 -23.68 -16.11
N MET A 405 -0.91 -23.74 -17.44
CA MET A 405 -1.05 -24.95 -18.25
C MET A 405 0.20 -25.17 -19.11
N GLY A 406 0.31 -26.37 -19.70
CA GLY A 406 1.48 -26.82 -20.44
C GLY A 406 2.57 -27.43 -19.55
N SER A 407 3.65 -27.90 -20.18
CA SER A 407 4.79 -28.52 -19.51
C SER A 407 6.10 -28.20 -20.23
N GLY A 408 7.21 -28.18 -19.49
CA GLY A 408 8.53 -27.80 -19.98
C GLY A 408 8.89 -26.33 -19.72
N ASN A 409 10.07 -25.93 -20.21
CA ASN A 409 10.71 -24.67 -19.86
C ASN A 409 10.78 -23.65 -21.02
N GLU A 410 10.30 -24.00 -22.21
CA GLU A 410 10.18 -23.08 -23.36
C GLU A 410 8.80 -22.39 -23.38
N ARG A 411 7.71 -23.16 -23.31
CA ARG A 411 6.33 -22.68 -23.48
C ARG A 411 5.45 -22.97 -22.28
N GLY A 412 4.31 -22.31 -22.22
CA GLY A 412 3.20 -22.60 -21.32
C GLY A 412 1.94 -21.85 -21.75
N SER A 413 0.87 -21.97 -20.97
CA SER A 413 -0.36 -21.18 -21.17
C SER A 413 -0.87 -20.63 -19.84
N ILE A 414 -1.40 -19.41 -19.85
CA ILE A 414 -2.13 -18.81 -18.73
C ILE A 414 -3.61 -19.13 -18.92
N ALA A 415 -4.21 -19.76 -17.91
CA ALA A 415 -5.64 -20.07 -17.89
C ALA A 415 -6.36 -19.27 -16.82
N LEU A 416 -7.55 -18.75 -17.17
CA LEU A 416 -8.50 -18.09 -16.30
C LEU A 416 -9.82 -18.86 -16.33
N SER A 417 -10.23 -19.41 -15.19
CA SER A 417 -11.47 -20.17 -15.01
C SER A 417 -12.48 -19.36 -14.20
N PHE A 418 -13.66 -19.17 -14.77
CA PHE A 418 -14.81 -18.50 -14.18
C PHE A 418 -15.85 -19.57 -13.82
N THR A 419 -16.26 -19.65 -12.55
CA THR A 419 -17.28 -20.60 -12.08
C THR A 419 -18.49 -19.88 -11.47
N SER A 420 -19.68 -20.31 -11.87
CA SER A 420 -20.95 -19.62 -11.60
C SER A 420 -21.45 -19.86 -10.17
N THR A 421 -21.49 -18.80 -9.37
CA THR A 421 -21.99 -18.85 -7.97
C THR A 421 -23.52 -18.87 -7.88
N ASN A 422 -24.20 -18.84 -9.04
CA ASN A 422 -25.65 -18.71 -9.18
C ASN A 422 -26.25 -17.42 -8.59
N LEU A 423 -25.43 -16.43 -8.20
CA LEU A 423 -25.88 -15.15 -7.62
C LEU A 423 -26.90 -14.42 -8.50
N HIS A 424 -26.68 -14.42 -9.82
CA HIS A 424 -27.55 -13.74 -10.79
C HIS A 424 -29.02 -14.19 -10.72
N LYS A 425 -29.29 -15.47 -10.36
CA LYS A 425 -30.66 -16.03 -10.25
C LYS A 425 -31.46 -15.44 -9.08
N LYS A 426 -30.79 -14.74 -8.16
CA LYS A 426 -31.40 -14.02 -7.03
C LYS A 426 -31.62 -12.54 -7.31
N ILE A 427 -31.06 -12.00 -8.40
CA ILE A 427 -31.07 -10.57 -8.73
C ILE A 427 -31.91 -10.32 -9.99
N PHE A 428 -31.72 -11.15 -11.03
CA PHE A 428 -32.42 -11.02 -12.30
C PHE A 428 -33.46 -12.15 -12.44
N GLY A 429 -34.73 -11.81 -12.19
CA GLY A 429 -35.85 -12.76 -12.19
C GLY A 429 -36.29 -13.29 -13.57
N SER A 430 -35.58 -12.96 -14.65
CA SER A 430 -35.87 -13.44 -16.01
C SER A 430 -34.60 -14.03 -16.65
N PRO A 431 -34.62 -15.31 -17.08
CA PRO A 431 -33.43 -15.98 -17.61
C PRO A 431 -33.20 -15.78 -19.11
N ASN A 432 -34.18 -15.28 -19.87
CA ASN A 432 -34.22 -15.48 -21.34
C ASN A 432 -33.32 -14.57 -22.18
N ASP A 433 -32.84 -13.44 -21.66
CA ASP A 433 -31.90 -12.53 -22.35
C ASP A 433 -30.87 -11.93 -21.37
N CYS A 434 -30.49 -12.71 -20.36
CA CYS A 434 -29.58 -12.29 -19.30
C CYS A 434 -28.12 -12.51 -19.71
N SER A 435 -27.33 -11.42 -19.75
CA SER A 435 -25.87 -11.45 -19.90
C SER A 435 -25.17 -10.72 -18.76
N ILE A 436 -24.03 -11.23 -18.29
CA ILE A 436 -23.17 -10.62 -17.28
C ILE A 436 -21.87 -10.15 -17.93
N LYS A 437 -21.51 -8.89 -17.70
CA LYS A 437 -20.21 -8.34 -18.10
C LYS A 437 -19.15 -8.55 -17.01
N ALA A 438 -17.94 -8.89 -17.45
CA ALA A 438 -16.75 -9.01 -16.62
C ALA A 438 -15.57 -8.31 -17.31
N ILE A 439 -14.89 -7.42 -16.60
CA ILE A 439 -13.68 -6.74 -17.05
C ILE A 439 -12.47 -7.44 -16.42
N ILE A 440 -11.53 -7.87 -17.25
CA ILE A 440 -10.22 -8.40 -16.84
C ILE A 440 -9.19 -7.29 -17.04
N PHE A 441 -8.39 -7.05 -16.01
CA PHE A 441 -7.12 -6.34 -16.09
C PHE A 441 -5.99 -7.28 -15.63
N GLN A 442 -5.02 -7.53 -16.50
CA GLN A 442 -3.86 -8.38 -16.20
C GLN A 442 -2.58 -7.71 -16.69
N ILE A 443 -1.56 -7.69 -15.82
CA ILE A 443 -0.18 -7.36 -16.17
C ILE A 443 0.64 -8.65 -16.27
N VAL A 444 1.58 -8.67 -17.21
CA VAL A 444 2.50 -9.78 -17.46
C VAL A 444 3.92 -9.22 -17.63
N PRO A 445 4.92 -9.67 -16.84
CA PRO A 445 6.31 -9.23 -16.99
C PRO A 445 6.87 -9.47 -18.40
N TRP A 446 7.84 -8.66 -18.83
CA TRP A 446 8.39 -8.70 -20.19
C TRP A 446 8.95 -10.08 -20.59
N TYR A 447 9.52 -10.83 -19.64
CA TYR A 447 10.06 -12.18 -19.83
C TYR A 447 8.98 -13.28 -19.96
N VAL A 448 7.70 -12.91 -20.05
CA VAL A 448 6.59 -13.81 -20.37
C VAL A 448 5.92 -13.28 -21.64
N LYS A 449 6.18 -13.93 -22.76
CA LYS A 449 5.82 -13.44 -24.11
C LYS A 449 4.48 -14.02 -24.54
N VAL A 450 3.39 -13.32 -24.21
CA VAL A 450 2.02 -13.81 -24.40
C VAL A 450 1.57 -13.68 -25.86
N TYR A 451 1.07 -14.76 -26.42
CA TYR A 451 0.47 -14.82 -27.74
C TYR A 451 -1.02 -14.49 -27.67
N TYR A 452 -1.34 -13.19 -27.58
CA TYR A 452 -2.72 -12.69 -27.50
C TYR A 452 -3.65 -13.14 -28.65
N HIS A 453 -3.08 -13.61 -29.77
CA HIS A 453 -3.82 -14.17 -30.89
C HIS A 453 -4.25 -15.65 -30.69
N SER A 454 -3.67 -16.36 -29.71
CA SER A 454 -4.03 -17.75 -29.40
C SER A 454 -5.18 -17.88 -28.39
N LEU A 455 -5.92 -16.79 -28.14
CA LEU A 455 -7.02 -16.73 -27.18
C LEU A 455 -8.09 -17.78 -27.47
N GLU A 456 -8.11 -18.86 -26.69
CA GLU A 456 -9.15 -19.87 -26.73
C GLU A 456 -10.16 -19.65 -25.60
N ILE A 457 -11.45 -19.62 -25.95
CA ILE A 457 -12.55 -19.43 -25.00
C ILE A 457 -13.45 -20.67 -25.03
N PHE A 458 -13.64 -21.29 -23.88
CA PHE A 458 -14.54 -22.42 -23.68
C PHE A 458 -15.65 -22.01 -22.72
N ILE A 459 -16.91 -22.27 -23.06
CA ILE A 459 -18.07 -22.06 -22.17
C ILE A 459 -18.79 -23.40 -22.01
N ASP A 460 -18.96 -23.84 -20.76
CA ASP A 460 -19.51 -25.15 -20.39
C ASP A 460 -18.89 -26.31 -21.19
N GLY A 461 -17.56 -26.26 -21.39
CA GLY A 461 -16.76 -27.23 -22.15
C GLY A 461 -16.74 -27.03 -23.68
N ASN A 462 -17.59 -26.15 -24.22
CA ASN A 462 -17.70 -25.93 -25.67
C ASN A 462 -16.86 -24.72 -26.10
N ARG A 463 -16.00 -24.88 -27.12
CA ARG A 463 -15.26 -23.76 -27.72
C ARG A 463 -16.23 -22.73 -28.31
N LYS A 464 -15.96 -21.44 -28.10
CA LYS A 464 -16.69 -20.29 -28.66
C LYS A 464 -15.77 -19.44 -29.53
N ALA A 465 -16.35 -18.68 -30.47
CA ALA A 465 -15.59 -17.68 -31.19
C ALA A 465 -15.36 -16.46 -30.28
N VAL A 466 -14.20 -15.81 -30.44
CA VAL A 466 -13.81 -14.66 -29.61
C VAL A 466 -14.80 -13.50 -29.78
N SER A 467 -15.35 -13.34 -30.99
CA SER A 467 -16.42 -12.39 -31.33
C SER A 467 -17.70 -12.50 -30.48
N ASP A 468 -17.99 -13.70 -29.98
CA ASP A 468 -19.28 -14.00 -29.35
C ASP A 468 -19.28 -13.67 -27.85
N VAL A 469 -18.08 -13.41 -27.29
CA VAL A 469 -17.82 -13.30 -25.85
C VAL A 469 -17.01 -12.04 -25.51
N VAL A 470 -16.16 -11.54 -26.41
CA VAL A 470 -15.29 -10.37 -26.16
C VAL A 470 -15.89 -9.11 -26.78
N ASP A 471 -16.55 -8.28 -25.96
CA ASP A 471 -17.12 -6.99 -26.37
C ASP A 471 -16.03 -5.96 -26.73
N LYS A 472 -14.90 -6.00 -26.02
CA LYS A 472 -13.77 -5.07 -26.19
C LYS A 472 -12.49 -5.70 -25.69
N ILE A 473 -11.40 -5.55 -26.44
CA ILE A 473 -10.05 -5.92 -26.02
C ILE A 473 -9.08 -4.77 -26.30
N HIS A 474 -8.16 -4.53 -25.36
CA HIS A 474 -6.99 -3.70 -25.55
C HIS A 474 -5.77 -4.42 -24.98
N VAL A 475 -4.67 -4.37 -25.72
CA VAL A 475 -3.42 -5.04 -25.40
C VAL A 475 -2.27 -4.08 -25.65
N THR A 476 -1.34 -4.02 -24.71
CA THR A 476 0.04 -3.59 -24.96
C THR A 476 0.91 -4.84 -24.86
N PRO A 477 1.57 -5.29 -25.94
CA PRO A 477 2.50 -6.42 -25.85
C PRO A 477 3.69 -6.11 -24.94
N SER A 478 4.34 -7.15 -24.42
CA SER A 478 5.61 -7.02 -23.70
C SER A 478 6.76 -6.69 -24.67
N GLU A 479 7.69 -5.83 -24.23
CA GLU A 479 8.93 -5.52 -24.93
C GLU A 479 10.14 -5.87 -24.04
N ASP A 480 11.09 -6.63 -24.59
CA ASP A 480 12.24 -7.17 -23.84
C ASP A 480 13.02 -6.08 -23.11
N LYS A 481 13.09 -6.18 -21.78
CA LYS A 481 13.75 -5.23 -20.88
C LYS A 481 13.24 -3.78 -20.95
N LEU A 482 12.11 -3.53 -21.63
CA LEU A 482 11.53 -2.19 -21.79
C LEU A 482 10.16 -2.04 -21.11
N LEU A 483 9.19 -2.91 -21.42
CA LEU A 483 7.78 -2.75 -21.01
C LEU A 483 7.11 -4.09 -20.66
N PRO A 484 6.31 -4.16 -19.58
CA PRO A 484 5.46 -5.32 -19.30
C PRO A 484 4.25 -5.35 -20.23
N GLY A 485 3.79 -6.55 -20.57
CA GLY A 485 2.56 -6.75 -21.32
C GLY A 485 1.34 -6.42 -20.47
N THR A 486 0.31 -5.81 -21.07
CA THR A 486 -0.98 -5.53 -20.43
C THR A 486 -2.12 -6.10 -21.25
N LEU A 487 -3.16 -6.59 -20.55
CA LEU A 487 -4.42 -7.04 -21.13
C LEU A 487 -5.57 -6.35 -20.39
N GLU A 488 -6.37 -5.59 -21.13
CA GLU A 488 -7.65 -5.05 -20.69
C GLU A 488 -8.75 -5.66 -21.57
N MET A 489 -9.64 -6.47 -21.01
CA MET A 489 -10.63 -7.23 -21.79
C MET A 489 -12.01 -7.22 -21.14
N LEU A 490 -13.03 -6.84 -21.91
CA LEU A 490 -14.44 -6.85 -21.52
C LEU A 490 -15.09 -8.10 -22.11
N LEU A 491 -15.50 -9.00 -21.22
CA LEU A 491 -16.22 -10.23 -21.55
C LEU A 491 -17.71 -10.07 -21.28
N ARG A 492 -18.53 -10.72 -22.10
CA ARG A 492 -19.97 -10.86 -21.94
C ARG A 492 -20.31 -12.35 -21.86
N PHE A 493 -20.65 -12.82 -20.67
CA PHE A 493 -21.05 -14.21 -20.42
C PHE A 493 -22.58 -14.34 -20.37
N PRO A 494 -23.19 -15.41 -20.92
CA PRO A 494 -24.61 -15.68 -20.74
C PRO A 494 -24.89 -16.12 -19.29
N CYS A 495 -25.97 -15.67 -18.67
CA CYS A 495 -26.29 -16.04 -17.28
C CYS A 495 -26.52 -17.56 -17.09
N SER A 496 -26.88 -18.29 -18.15
CA SER A 496 -27.01 -19.75 -18.11
C SER A 496 -25.70 -20.52 -17.84
N MET A 497 -24.55 -19.87 -18.03
CA MET A 497 -23.21 -20.43 -17.86
C MET A 497 -22.98 -21.04 -16.47
N ARG A 498 -22.38 -22.24 -16.43
CA ARG A 498 -21.88 -22.87 -15.20
C ARG A 498 -20.38 -22.62 -15.04
N SER A 499 -19.62 -22.76 -16.11
CA SER A 499 -18.21 -22.35 -16.15
C SER A 499 -17.75 -21.83 -17.51
N ALA A 500 -16.70 -21.02 -17.51
CA ALA A 500 -15.94 -20.69 -18.69
C ALA A 500 -14.44 -20.72 -18.38
N THR A 501 -13.65 -21.09 -19.38
CA THR A 501 -12.18 -21.10 -19.31
C THR A 501 -11.64 -20.30 -20.48
N LEU A 502 -10.77 -19.33 -20.21
CA LEU A 502 -10.00 -18.59 -21.21
C LEU A 502 -8.54 -19.00 -21.10
N ALA A 503 -7.93 -19.38 -22.22
CA ALA A 503 -6.53 -19.78 -22.30
C ALA A 503 -5.76 -18.88 -23.28
N LEU A 504 -4.52 -18.55 -22.90
CA LEU A 504 -3.56 -17.77 -23.69
C LEU A 504 -2.19 -18.42 -23.60
N ASP A 505 -1.58 -18.76 -24.74
CA ASP A 505 -0.23 -19.33 -24.75
C ASP A 505 0.84 -18.25 -24.57
N PHE A 506 2.01 -18.66 -24.07
CA PHE A 506 3.16 -17.79 -23.93
C PHE A 506 4.48 -18.55 -24.01
N ASP A 507 5.51 -17.88 -24.49
CA ASP A 507 6.88 -18.35 -24.40
C ASP A 507 7.61 -17.71 -23.20
N LYS A 508 8.50 -18.50 -22.60
CA LYS A 508 9.33 -18.14 -21.45
C LYS A 508 10.61 -17.48 -21.95
N GLY A 509 10.85 -16.23 -21.52
CA GLY A 509 12.06 -15.50 -21.85
C GLY A 509 13.30 -16.13 -21.21
N PHE A 510 14.38 -16.22 -21.97
CA PHE A 510 15.71 -16.50 -21.43
C PHE A 510 16.26 -15.23 -20.78
N LEU A 511 16.56 -15.31 -19.49
CA LEU A 511 17.13 -14.22 -18.71
C LEU A 511 18.66 -14.36 -18.62
N HIS A 512 19.34 -13.25 -18.40
CA HIS A 512 20.75 -13.24 -18.05
C HIS A 512 20.94 -13.59 -16.57
N ILE A 513 22.12 -14.05 -16.19
CA ILE A 513 22.41 -14.55 -14.83
C ILE A 513 22.19 -13.50 -13.72
N ASP A 514 22.38 -12.23 -14.05
CA ASP A 514 22.17 -11.05 -13.19
C ASP A 514 20.69 -10.62 -13.08
N GLU A 515 19.81 -11.17 -13.92
CA GLU A 515 18.36 -10.91 -13.90
C GLU A 515 17.59 -11.93 -13.03
N TYR A 516 18.27 -12.96 -12.51
CA TYR A 516 17.67 -13.92 -11.60
C TYR A 516 17.60 -13.42 -10.15
N PRO A 517 16.53 -13.74 -9.41
CA PRO A 517 16.50 -13.57 -7.96
C PRO A 517 17.54 -14.49 -7.29
N PRO A 518 17.93 -14.22 -6.02
CA PRO A 518 18.89 -15.06 -5.28
C PRO A 518 18.49 -16.54 -5.13
N ASP A 519 17.19 -16.87 -5.19
CA ASP A 519 16.71 -18.23 -5.45
C ASP A 519 16.05 -18.30 -6.84
N ALA A 520 16.86 -18.65 -7.83
CA ALA A 520 16.41 -18.84 -9.21
C ALA A 520 15.49 -20.07 -9.39
N ASN A 521 15.57 -21.07 -8.50
CA ASN A 521 14.80 -22.31 -8.61
C ASN A 521 13.34 -22.14 -8.20
N GLN A 522 13.02 -21.11 -7.42
CA GLN A 522 11.64 -20.72 -7.13
C GLN A 522 10.87 -20.33 -8.42
N GLY A 523 11.56 -19.86 -9.47
CA GLY A 523 10.92 -19.25 -10.64
C GLY A 523 10.56 -17.78 -10.41
N PHE A 524 9.54 -17.26 -11.12
CA PHE A 524 9.14 -15.85 -11.13
C PHE A 524 7.63 -15.67 -10.95
N ASP A 525 7.20 -14.60 -10.27
CA ASP A 525 5.78 -14.37 -9.97
C ASP A 525 5.14 -13.32 -10.90
N ILE A 526 4.09 -13.71 -11.62
CA ILE A 526 3.20 -12.78 -12.33
C ILE A 526 2.15 -12.25 -11.33
N PRO A 527 1.97 -10.92 -11.19
CA PRO A 527 0.93 -10.33 -10.34
C PRO A 527 -0.47 -10.88 -10.61
N SER A 528 -1.33 -10.86 -9.58
CA SER A 528 -2.76 -11.18 -9.71
C SER A 528 -3.42 -10.37 -10.83
N ALA A 529 -4.34 -11.01 -11.57
CA ALA A 529 -5.27 -10.28 -12.41
C ALA A 529 -6.39 -9.70 -11.53
N LEU A 530 -6.89 -8.51 -11.90
CA LEU A 530 -8.09 -7.90 -11.33
C LEU A 530 -9.28 -8.22 -12.23
N ILE A 531 -10.36 -8.70 -11.62
CA ILE A 531 -11.66 -8.90 -12.26
C ILE A 531 -12.63 -7.86 -11.67
N SER A 532 -13.37 -7.15 -12.53
CA SER A 532 -14.42 -6.20 -12.12
C SER A 532 -15.75 -6.54 -12.80
N PHE A 533 -16.86 -6.47 -12.09
CA PHE A 533 -18.20 -6.81 -12.60
C PHE A 533 -19.09 -5.55 -12.70
N PRO A 534 -19.01 -4.76 -13.79
CA PRO A 534 -19.57 -3.40 -13.84
C PRO A 534 -21.09 -3.29 -13.65
N GLU A 535 -21.84 -4.38 -13.81
CA GLU A 535 -23.30 -4.45 -13.58
C GLU A 535 -23.67 -4.78 -12.12
N PHE A 536 -22.66 -4.90 -11.25
CA PHE A 536 -22.79 -5.33 -9.86
C PHE A 536 -22.11 -4.30 -8.94
N ASN A 537 -22.92 -3.57 -8.18
CA ASN A 537 -22.48 -2.60 -7.17
C ASN A 537 -22.41 -3.25 -5.78
N SER A 538 -21.41 -2.91 -4.98
CA SER A 538 -21.21 -3.43 -3.62
C SER A 538 -21.78 -2.53 -2.51
N ALA A 539 -22.24 -1.32 -2.85
CA ALA A 539 -22.72 -0.30 -1.92
C ALA A 539 -23.92 -0.74 -1.04
N ARG A 540 -23.97 -0.20 0.18
CA ARG A 540 -24.98 -0.48 1.21
C ARG A 540 -25.71 0.79 1.60
N ASN A 541 -27.03 0.70 1.77
CA ASN A 541 -27.83 1.84 2.20
C ASN A 541 -28.11 1.77 3.71
N PHE A 542 -27.41 2.61 4.47
CA PHE A 542 -27.74 2.87 5.87
C PHE A 542 -28.74 4.03 5.98
N PRO A 543 -29.62 4.06 6.99
CA PRO A 543 -30.55 5.17 7.16
C PRO A 543 -29.77 6.45 7.45
N GLU A 544 -30.21 7.58 6.87
CA GLU A 544 -29.51 8.86 7.01
C GLU A 544 -29.21 9.17 8.47
N THR A 545 -27.93 9.40 8.74
CA THR A 545 -27.44 9.78 10.07
C THR A 545 -27.22 11.28 10.07
N ASP A 546 -27.49 11.94 11.21
CA ASP A 546 -27.16 13.35 11.41
C ASP A 546 -25.71 13.60 10.93
N PRO A 547 -25.46 14.56 10.01
CA PRO A 547 -24.13 14.76 9.43
C PRO A 547 -23.06 15.18 10.46
N LEU A 548 -23.46 15.63 11.66
CA LEU A 548 -22.53 15.85 12.78
C LEU A 548 -22.08 14.55 13.47
N LEU A 549 -22.78 13.43 13.22
CA LEU A 549 -22.51 12.09 13.75
C LEU A 549 -22.08 11.07 12.67
N GLY A 550 -21.85 11.51 11.42
CA GLY A 550 -21.45 10.67 10.29
C GLY A 550 -20.25 9.75 10.60
N SER A 551 -20.21 8.57 9.96
CA SER A 551 -19.15 7.56 10.16
C SER A 551 -18.38 7.33 8.86
N PRO A 552 -17.12 7.80 8.77
CA PRO A 552 -16.25 7.60 7.62
C PRO A 552 -16.18 6.18 7.05
N LEU A 553 -16.29 5.16 7.91
CA LEU A 553 -16.35 3.77 7.47
C LEU A 553 -17.66 3.44 6.73
N LEU A 554 -18.82 3.86 7.25
CA LEU A 554 -20.13 3.56 6.63
C LEU A 554 -20.39 4.44 5.40
N GLU A 555 -19.89 5.68 5.39
CA GLU A 555 -19.80 6.53 4.18
C GLU A 555 -19.04 5.80 3.06
N ASN A 556 -17.87 5.22 3.39
CA ASN A 556 -17.07 4.42 2.47
C ASN A 556 -17.73 3.06 2.10
N PHE A 557 -18.83 2.67 2.75
CA PHE A 557 -19.68 1.54 2.34
C PHE A 557 -20.89 1.98 1.51
N GLN A 558 -21.23 3.28 1.54
CA GLN A 558 -22.21 3.93 0.67
C GLN A 558 -21.59 4.40 -0.66
N GLU A 559 -20.26 4.43 -0.80
CA GLU A 559 -19.60 4.68 -2.09
C GLU A 559 -19.96 3.61 -3.15
N ASP A 560 -20.56 4.05 -4.25
CA ASP A 560 -20.90 3.24 -5.43
C ASP A 560 -19.65 2.58 -6.04
N THR A 561 -19.39 1.34 -5.62
CA THR A 561 -18.18 0.61 -5.94
C THR A 561 -18.52 -0.69 -6.66
N VAL A 562 -18.16 -0.72 -7.95
CA VAL A 562 -18.22 -1.92 -8.81
C VAL A 562 -17.48 -3.07 -8.14
N VAL A 563 -18.16 -4.22 -8.00
CA VAL A 563 -17.66 -5.43 -7.34
C VAL A 563 -16.40 -5.94 -8.02
N LYS A 564 -15.39 -6.29 -7.20
CA LYS A 564 -14.04 -6.66 -7.65
C LYS A 564 -13.56 -7.96 -6.99
N SER A 565 -12.72 -8.70 -7.71
CA SER A 565 -11.94 -9.81 -7.15
C SER A 565 -10.55 -9.91 -7.78
N TYR A 566 -9.56 -10.26 -6.96
CA TYR A 566 -8.19 -10.53 -7.40
C TYR A 566 -7.94 -12.04 -7.52
N THR A 567 -7.32 -12.46 -8.63
CA THR A 567 -6.93 -13.87 -8.84
C THR A 567 -5.69 -14.26 -8.02
N GLU A 568 -5.30 -15.52 -8.14
CA GLU A 568 -3.96 -16.00 -7.82
C GLU A 568 -2.86 -15.18 -8.52
N VAL A 569 -1.76 -14.98 -7.79
CA VAL A 569 -0.42 -14.74 -8.35
C VAL A 569 0.03 -16.04 -9.03
N LEU A 570 0.63 -15.97 -10.22
CA LEU A 570 1.14 -17.16 -10.92
C LEU A 570 2.65 -17.29 -10.79
N LEU A 571 3.10 -18.42 -10.26
CA LEU A 571 4.50 -18.80 -10.24
C LEU A 571 4.87 -19.48 -11.57
N VAL A 572 5.79 -18.87 -12.32
CA VAL A 572 6.30 -19.34 -13.61
C VAL A 572 7.73 -19.85 -13.42
N PRO A 573 8.00 -21.16 -13.57
CA PRO A 573 9.36 -21.67 -13.66
C PRO A 573 9.94 -21.34 -15.03
N LEU A 574 10.97 -20.49 -15.07
CA LEU A 574 11.81 -20.25 -16.24
C LEU A 574 12.95 -21.29 -16.29
N THR A 575 13.66 -21.35 -17.42
CA THR A 575 14.97 -22.02 -17.47
C THR A 575 15.91 -21.40 -16.44
N THR A 576 16.64 -22.20 -15.66
CA THR A 576 17.73 -21.74 -14.79
C THR A 576 19.07 -21.99 -15.48
N PRO A 577 19.99 -21.02 -15.54
CA PRO A 577 21.32 -21.22 -16.11
C PRO A 577 22.20 -22.06 -15.17
N ASP A 578 23.30 -22.60 -15.69
CA ASP A 578 24.31 -23.24 -14.84
C ASP A 578 25.14 -22.19 -14.08
N PHE A 579 24.71 -21.90 -12.84
CA PHE A 579 25.41 -21.02 -11.92
C PHE A 579 26.80 -21.53 -11.49
N SER A 580 27.13 -22.82 -11.71
CA SER A 580 28.38 -23.41 -11.24
C SER A 580 29.62 -22.89 -11.99
N MET A 581 29.53 -22.69 -13.31
CA MET A 581 30.66 -22.17 -14.09
C MET A 581 31.07 -20.74 -13.65
N PRO A 582 30.15 -19.75 -13.54
CA PRO A 582 30.49 -18.43 -12.99
C PRO A 582 30.98 -18.49 -11.54
N TYR A 583 30.39 -19.34 -10.69
CA TYR A 583 30.85 -19.52 -9.30
C TYR A 583 32.29 -20.05 -9.22
N ASN A 584 32.67 -21.00 -10.09
CA ASN A 584 34.03 -21.52 -10.19
C ASN A 584 35.03 -20.45 -10.65
N VAL A 585 34.64 -19.57 -11.58
CA VAL A 585 35.48 -18.43 -12.01
C VAL A 585 35.63 -17.41 -10.88
N ILE A 586 34.55 -17.04 -10.19
CA ILE A 586 34.57 -16.07 -9.07
C ILE A 586 35.41 -16.60 -7.90
N THR A 587 35.25 -17.87 -7.52
CA THR A 587 36.05 -18.46 -6.43
C THR A 587 37.53 -18.57 -6.80
N PHE A 588 37.87 -18.89 -8.05
CA PHE A 588 39.24 -18.87 -8.53
C PHE A 588 39.85 -17.45 -8.52
N THR A 589 39.18 -16.45 -9.09
CA THR A 589 39.71 -15.08 -9.13
C THR A 589 39.82 -14.47 -7.73
N CYS A 590 38.84 -14.67 -6.85
CA CYS A 590 38.92 -14.27 -5.45
C CYS A 590 40.09 -14.95 -4.71
N THR A 591 40.37 -16.23 -5.00
CA THR A 591 41.55 -16.93 -4.43
C THR A 591 42.86 -16.32 -4.93
N VAL A 592 42.98 -16.03 -6.24
CA VAL A 592 44.15 -15.37 -6.82
C VAL A 592 44.37 -13.97 -6.22
N LEU A 593 43.30 -13.17 -6.07
CA LEU A 593 43.36 -11.84 -5.46
C LEU A 593 43.73 -11.92 -3.96
N ALA A 594 43.16 -12.86 -3.21
CA ALA A 594 43.49 -13.07 -1.80
C ALA A 594 44.96 -13.47 -1.61
N LEU A 595 45.49 -14.35 -2.47
CA LEU A 595 46.91 -14.72 -2.46
C LEU A 595 47.80 -13.55 -2.89
N TYR A 596 47.40 -12.76 -3.89
CA TYR A 596 48.12 -11.57 -4.33
C TYR A 596 48.22 -10.53 -3.20
N PHE A 597 47.08 -10.03 -2.68
CA PHE A 597 47.05 -9.04 -1.62
C PHE A 597 47.65 -9.56 -0.31
N GLY A 598 47.42 -10.83 0.04
CA GLY A 598 48.04 -11.47 1.19
C GLY A 598 49.58 -11.51 1.08
N SER A 599 50.12 -11.86 -0.09
CA SER A 599 51.57 -11.85 -0.33
C SER A 599 52.16 -10.44 -0.34
N LEU A 600 51.44 -9.46 -0.91
CA LEU A 600 51.83 -8.04 -0.94
C LEU A 600 51.88 -7.44 0.46
N LEU A 601 50.81 -7.61 1.25
CA LEU A 601 50.73 -7.12 2.63
C LEU A 601 51.77 -7.79 3.54
N ASN A 602 52.06 -9.09 3.34
CA ASN A 602 53.11 -9.79 4.07
C ASN A 602 54.51 -9.27 3.70
N ALA A 603 54.78 -9.00 2.40
CA ALA A 603 56.04 -8.40 1.96
C ALA A 603 56.25 -6.98 2.50
N LEU A 604 55.18 -6.15 2.53
CA LEU A 604 55.21 -4.80 3.09
C LEU A 604 55.42 -4.84 4.62
N ARG A 605 54.68 -5.68 5.35
CA ARG A 605 54.86 -5.85 6.80
C ARG A 605 56.23 -6.43 7.16
N ARG A 606 56.80 -7.32 6.35
CA ARG A 606 58.15 -7.84 6.57
C ARG A 606 59.20 -6.74 6.53
N ARG A 607 59.17 -5.83 5.54
CA ARG A 607 60.10 -4.69 5.51
C ARG A 607 60.04 -3.85 6.80
N ILE A 608 58.84 -3.51 7.25
CA ILE A 608 58.65 -2.70 8.48
C ILE A 608 59.19 -3.46 9.72
N SER A 609 58.95 -4.77 9.81
CA SER A 609 59.45 -5.60 10.93
C SER A 609 60.98 -5.84 10.86
N GLU A 610 61.54 -5.92 9.65
CA GLU A 610 62.98 -5.99 9.39
C GLU A 610 63.66 -4.66 9.73
N GLU A 611 63.07 -3.52 9.41
CA GLU A 611 63.51 -2.18 9.83
C GLU A 611 63.42 -1.98 11.35
N GLU A 612 62.31 -2.38 12.00
CA GLU A 612 62.19 -2.38 13.46
C GLU A 612 63.25 -3.25 14.14
N THR A 613 63.58 -4.41 13.57
CA THR A 613 64.56 -5.32 14.16
C THR A 613 66.01 -4.90 13.88
N GLU A 614 66.31 -4.25 12.75
CA GLU A 614 67.59 -3.55 12.56
C GLU A 614 67.74 -2.37 13.53
N LEU A 615 66.70 -1.56 13.75
CA LEU A 615 66.71 -0.49 14.75
C LEU A 615 67.01 -1.02 16.17
N LYS A 616 66.38 -2.13 16.55
CA LYS A 616 66.64 -2.85 17.82
C LYS A 616 68.06 -3.45 17.88
N LYS A 617 68.64 -3.89 16.76
CA LYS A 617 70.05 -4.33 16.66
C LYS A 617 71.03 -3.16 16.78
N THR A 618 70.74 -1.99 16.21
CA THR A 618 71.58 -0.79 16.40
C THR A 618 71.57 -0.32 17.85
N ALA A 619 70.42 -0.36 18.52
CA ALA A 619 70.32 -0.06 19.95
C ALA A 619 71.14 -1.02 20.84
N THR A 620 71.16 -2.33 20.51
CA THR A 620 71.96 -3.31 21.26
C THR A 620 73.45 -3.35 20.88
N ARG A 621 73.84 -2.89 19.68
CA ARG A 621 75.25 -2.85 19.23
C ARG A 621 76.15 -1.96 20.09
N HIS A 622 75.62 -0.94 20.76
CA HIS A 622 76.39 -0.14 21.72
C HIS A 622 76.85 -0.92 22.97
N GLY A 623 76.28 -2.09 23.25
CA GLY A 623 76.68 -2.95 24.38
C GLY A 623 77.92 -3.82 24.14
N LEU A 624 78.46 -3.90 22.92
CA LEU A 624 79.51 -4.86 22.53
C LEU A 624 80.96 -4.38 22.73
N LEU A 625 81.17 -3.29 23.46
CA LEU A 625 82.50 -2.77 23.84
C LEU A 625 83.39 -3.69 24.72
N PRO A 626 82.91 -4.61 25.59
CA PRO A 626 83.82 -5.38 26.45
C PRO A 626 84.62 -6.46 25.71
N LEU A 627 84.25 -6.82 24.47
CA LEU A 627 84.92 -7.88 23.70
C LEU A 627 86.36 -7.52 23.28
N LEU A 628 86.73 -6.23 23.28
CA LEU A 628 88.08 -5.76 22.94
C LEU A 628 89.06 -5.80 24.11
N LEU A 629 88.59 -5.66 25.35
CA LEU A 629 89.46 -5.63 26.54
C LEU A 629 89.82 -7.02 27.08
N ALA A 630 88.98 -8.03 26.82
CA ALA A 630 89.27 -9.41 27.21
C ALA A 630 90.49 -10.02 26.48
N LYS A 631 90.87 -9.49 25.31
CA LYS A 631 91.98 -10.00 24.50
C LYS A 631 93.39 -9.62 25.01
N LEU A 632 93.50 -8.87 26.11
CA LEU A 632 94.78 -8.48 26.73
C LEU A 632 95.33 -9.49 27.75
N ARG A 633 94.64 -10.60 28.02
CA ARG A 633 95.14 -11.70 28.86
C ARG A 633 95.44 -12.92 28.00
N GLY A 634 96.70 -13.08 27.61
CA GLY A 634 97.12 -14.00 26.55
C GLY A 634 96.95 -15.48 26.89
N GLN A 635 96.30 -16.23 25.99
CA GLN A 635 96.33 -17.69 25.94
C GLN A 635 96.29 -18.13 24.47
N LYS A 636 97.04 -19.18 24.12
CA LYS A 636 97.10 -19.75 22.75
C LYS A 636 95.95 -20.73 22.53
N VAL A 637 95.32 -20.65 21.35
CA VAL A 637 94.53 -21.71 20.72
C VAL A 637 94.84 -21.68 19.21
N ASP A 638 94.90 -22.84 18.58
CA ASP A 638 95.43 -23.06 17.22
C ASP A 638 94.44 -22.71 16.08
N PRO A 639 94.90 -22.64 14.81
CA PRO A 639 94.25 -21.79 13.80
C PRO A 639 93.32 -22.51 12.80
N THR A 640 92.34 -21.74 12.33
CA THR A 640 91.68 -21.80 11.00
C THR A 640 91.24 -23.14 10.39
N GLU A 641 89.95 -23.19 10.05
CA GLU A 641 89.58 -23.40 8.65
C GLU A 641 88.70 -22.24 8.14
N SER A 642 88.59 -22.09 6.82
CA SER A 642 88.15 -20.85 6.16
C SER A 642 86.65 -20.79 5.85
N GLY A 643 86.05 -19.62 6.07
CA GLY A 643 84.71 -19.32 5.56
C GLY A 643 84.73 -18.89 4.08
N SER A 644 83.66 -19.19 3.35
CA SER A 644 83.35 -18.60 2.04
C SER A 644 82.07 -17.76 2.13
N SER A 645 82.03 -16.65 1.38
CA SER A 645 81.00 -15.62 1.49
C SER A 645 79.73 -15.96 0.72
N SER A 646 78.57 -15.73 1.34
CA SER A 646 77.25 -15.93 0.71
C SER A 646 76.80 -14.72 -0.13
N GLU A 647 76.58 -14.91 -1.43
CA GLU A 647 76.00 -13.89 -2.30
C GLU A 647 74.45 -13.80 -2.20
N SER A 648 73.93 -12.61 -2.52
CA SER A 648 72.54 -12.18 -2.32
C SER A 648 71.54 -12.81 -3.31
N THR A 649 71.20 -14.07 -3.10
CA THR A 649 70.27 -14.84 -3.94
C THR A 649 68.77 -14.59 -3.70
N GLY A 650 68.39 -13.93 -2.60
CA GLY A 650 66.98 -13.68 -2.25
C GLY A 650 66.24 -12.71 -3.17
N SER A 651 66.84 -11.56 -3.48
CA SER A 651 66.19 -10.46 -4.23
C SER A 651 65.79 -10.88 -5.65
N LYS A 652 66.70 -11.52 -6.39
CA LYS A 652 66.48 -11.93 -7.79
C LYS A 652 65.29 -12.90 -7.95
N LYS A 653 65.09 -13.82 -6.99
CA LYS A 653 63.92 -14.73 -6.99
C LYS A 653 62.59 -14.02 -6.71
N LEU A 654 62.59 -12.91 -5.97
CA LEU A 654 61.36 -12.13 -5.74
C LEU A 654 60.99 -11.31 -6.99
N LEU A 655 61.96 -10.61 -7.57
CA LEU A 655 61.80 -9.86 -8.82
C LEU A 655 61.28 -10.74 -9.97
N PHE A 656 61.85 -11.93 -10.15
CA PHE A 656 61.41 -12.85 -11.20
C PHE A 656 59.93 -13.28 -11.03
N LYS A 657 59.47 -13.51 -9.80
CA LYS A 657 58.05 -13.80 -9.52
C LYS A 657 57.13 -12.63 -9.82
N VAL A 658 57.52 -11.40 -9.48
CA VAL A 658 56.72 -10.19 -9.77
C VAL A 658 56.61 -9.96 -11.28
N VAL A 659 57.72 -10.09 -12.03
CA VAL A 659 57.71 -9.97 -13.49
C VAL A 659 56.88 -11.07 -14.16
N PHE A 660 56.97 -12.31 -13.67
CA PHE A 660 56.17 -13.42 -14.19
C PHE A 660 54.66 -13.21 -13.98
N VAL A 661 54.24 -12.76 -12.79
CA VAL A 661 52.83 -12.45 -12.49
C VAL A 661 52.33 -11.26 -13.33
N ALA A 662 53.15 -10.22 -13.51
CA ALA A 662 52.80 -9.08 -14.38
C ALA A 662 52.64 -9.51 -15.85
N ALA A 663 53.55 -10.33 -16.38
CA ALA A 663 53.46 -10.86 -17.74
C ALA A 663 52.21 -11.74 -17.93
N ALA A 664 51.91 -12.61 -16.96
CA ALA A 664 50.70 -13.44 -16.99
C ALA A 664 49.41 -12.60 -16.95
N ALA A 665 49.37 -11.52 -16.16
CA ALA A 665 48.23 -10.61 -16.10
C ALA A 665 48.03 -9.84 -17.41
N VAL A 666 49.10 -9.39 -18.06
CA VAL A 666 49.03 -8.72 -19.38
C VAL A 666 48.58 -9.69 -20.47
N LEU A 667 49.08 -10.92 -20.49
CA LEU A 667 48.62 -11.97 -21.41
C LEU A 667 47.14 -12.31 -21.21
N PHE A 668 46.69 -12.45 -19.96
CA PHE A 668 45.28 -12.70 -19.65
C PHE A 668 44.38 -11.53 -20.08
N HIS A 669 44.79 -10.28 -19.84
CA HIS A 669 44.07 -9.09 -20.30
C HIS A 669 44.03 -8.98 -21.83
N TYR A 670 45.09 -9.41 -22.53
CA TYR A 670 45.10 -9.45 -24.00
C TYR A 670 44.09 -10.48 -24.53
N PHE A 671 44.13 -11.71 -24.04
CA PHE A 671 43.20 -12.78 -24.44
C PHE A 671 41.75 -12.60 -23.93
N SER A 672 41.50 -11.68 -22.99
CA SER A 672 40.15 -11.35 -22.50
C SER A 672 39.48 -10.21 -23.26
N ASN A 673 40.21 -9.49 -24.13
CA ASN A 673 39.72 -8.37 -24.94
C ASN A 673 39.88 -8.62 -26.46
N SER A 674 40.07 -9.88 -26.86
CA SER A 674 40.19 -10.35 -28.24
C SER A 674 39.12 -11.40 -28.54
#